data_AF-A0A959AN03-F1
#
_entry.id   AF-A0A959AN03-F1
#
_cell.length_a   1.000
_cell.length_b   1.000
_cell.length_c   1.000
_cell.angle_alpha   90.00
_cell.angle_beta   90.00
_cell.angle_gamma   90.00
#
_symmetry.space_group_name_H-M   'P 1'
#
loop_
_entity.id
_entity.type
_entity.pdbx_description
1 polymer ?
#
loop_
_entity_poly.entity_id
_entity_poly.type
_entity_poly.pdbx_seq_one_letter_code
_entity_poly.pdbx_strand_id
1 'polypeptide(L)'
;MADEHKNRYKLLSDEPILESDRTDQLAFKHTAEVLGRAALYTESPITIGVFGDWGSGKTSLMRLMRQVVDDEGTGEQAAVAVWFNAWQYEREEHLIVPLIATIARDIKKKQEQWEREAQSVKNDIENAVHKARTIMDTGGKKIHDALRSVLYGVSMKGKLGVPLLGELEISASMKDMIERYEAVTQDTLMARSLYFDAFDQLRELSHDKTIKKPQIVVFVDDLDRCFPEQAVRLLESIKLVLHQPRFAFVLGIYPQIIEEFIRNKYAAQYPMQTARATTLDDKDLHRRIDKYLDYFNDYLGKIIQVRHLVPERQPAQMHNYIEHLLDDAGVLNQFLVEGVEKTDLLELIAEVGKRSPREIVRKINGLIVKWRIANSEKGENETFDLLAGLINETISDRVSKGKLEYREFLIRLEWTPGKEDTASYGKNLADGLRKTQRADNHVDKVRLLKAAFKKMDSAIMNSLIDILDKDEHLCNVLNSPAGCRWLSEKAYREEMHTTYTENETLEEGLEVLAAVKKSAPRPKLTETYASGKLTDIVPGLKIIIVPAGEFQMGSDDGEDRERPVHTVKLDSFGMSETPVTQAQYQAVMGVNPSEFQEKDHLEDGAAERPVEYVSWNDAMVFCERLTKLAKGEYRVTLPTEAQWEYACRAGTTTPFNTGDNLTTDQANYNCNYPYKNYPKGEYIGKTTPVKKYSPNAWGLYDMHGNVWEWCLDWFDEKYYDECKKAGVVENPAGPEDGSSRVL
;
A
#
# COMPACT_ATOMS: atom_id res chain seq x y z
N MET A 1 -20.43 35.22 5.45
CA MET A 1 -19.07 34.97 5.99
C MET A 1 -18.81 33.50 6.34
N ALA A 2 -19.49 32.84 7.28
CA ALA A 2 -19.23 31.41 7.58
C ALA A 2 -19.59 30.45 6.42
N ASP A 3 -20.71 30.69 5.72
CA ASP A 3 -21.11 29.89 4.54
C ASP A 3 -20.29 30.21 3.28
N GLU A 4 -19.79 31.44 3.15
CA GLU A 4 -18.88 31.82 2.04
C GLU A 4 -17.50 31.15 2.16
N HIS A 5 -17.01 30.96 3.39
CA HIS A 5 -15.77 30.22 3.63
C HIS A 5 -15.93 28.70 3.50
N LYS A 6 -17.10 28.15 3.84
CA LYS A 6 -17.42 26.72 3.65
C LYS A 6 -17.48 26.33 2.17
N ASN A 7 -18.04 27.18 1.32
CA ASN A 7 -18.05 26.96 -0.13
C ASN A 7 -16.69 27.19 -0.82
N ARG A 8 -15.79 28.00 -0.23
CA ARG A 8 -14.44 28.25 -0.79
C ARG A 8 -13.53 27.03 -0.82
N TYR A 9 -13.76 26.04 0.05
CA TYR A 9 -12.91 24.85 0.18
C TYR A 9 -13.69 23.54 0.15
N LYS A 10 -14.85 23.50 -0.55
CA LYS A 10 -15.56 22.23 -0.75
C LYS A 10 -14.66 21.27 -1.53
N LEU A 11 -14.20 20.22 -0.85
CA LEU A 11 -13.47 19.08 -1.41
C LEU A 11 -14.44 17.91 -1.52
N LEU A 12 -14.20 17.06 -2.52
CA LEU A 12 -14.97 15.84 -2.73
C LEU A 12 -14.55 14.78 -1.72
N SER A 13 -15.52 14.14 -1.08
CA SER A 13 -15.28 12.96 -0.26
C SER A 13 -14.83 11.78 -1.13
N ASP A 14 -13.82 11.03 -0.70
CA ASP A 14 -13.42 9.74 -1.30
C ASP A 14 -14.14 8.55 -0.64
N GLU A 15 -15.14 8.83 0.18
CA GLU A 15 -15.95 7.81 0.83
C GLU A 15 -16.77 6.99 -0.18
N PRO A 16 -17.08 5.72 0.17
CA PRO A 16 -17.99 4.87 -0.58
C PRO A 16 -19.35 5.53 -0.89
N ILE A 17 -20.02 5.02 -1.94
CA ILE A 17 -21.27 5.58 -2.51
C ILE A 17 -22.33 5.92 -1.45
N LEU A 18 -22.55 5.04 -0.46
CA LEU A 18 -23.60 5.20 0.56
C LEU A 18 -23.19 6.03 1.79
N GLU A 19 -21.94 6.43 1.92
CA GLU A 19 -21.51 7.36 2.99
C GLU A 19 -21.52 8.82 2.54
N SER A 20 -21.51 9.04 1.23
CA SER A 20 -21.42 10.37 0.62
C SER A 20 -22.76 10.90 0.09
N ASP A 21 -23.89 10.26 0.40
CA ASP A 21 -25.23 10.51 -0.19
C ASP A 21 -25.24 10.48 -1.74
N ARG A 22 -24.23 9.85 -2.35
CA ARG A 22 -24.07 9.78 -3.80
C ARG A 22 -24.93 8.67 -4.38
N THR A 23 -25.46 8.93 -5.58
CA THR A 23 -26.13 7.90 -6.38
C THR A 23 -25.10 6.95 -6.99
N ASP A 24 -25.50 5.71 -7.31
CA ASP A 24 -24.61 4.76 -7.98
C ASP A 24 -24.32 5.18 -9.42
N GLN A 25 -23.25 5.96 -9.58
CA GLN A 25 -22.70 6.36 -10.87
C GLN A 25 -21.63 5.38 -11.39
N LEU A 26 -21.39 4.28 -10.66
CA LEU A 26 -20.41 3.24 -11.00
C LEU A 26 -21.06 1.99 -11.60
N ALA A 27 -22.37 2.03 -11.85
CA ALA A 27 -23.20 0.98 -12.44
C ALA A 27 -23.12 -0.37 -11.68
N PHE A 28 -22.91 -0.32 -10.36
CA PHE A 28 -22.86 -1.51 -9.52
C PHE A 28 -24.23 -2.09 -9.17
N LYS A 29 -25.31 -1.32 -9.32
CA LYS A 29 -26.66 -1.66 -8.84
C LYS A 29 -27.11 -3.06 -9.24
N HIS A 30 -27.01 -3.41 -10.52
CA HIS A 30 -27.46 -4.72 -10.99
C HIS A 30 -26.65 -5.87 -10.37
N THR A 31 -25.32 -5.71 -10.32
CA THR A 31 -24.42 -6.68 -9.70
C THR A 31 -24.69 -6.80 -8.20
N ALA A 32 -24.93 -5.68 -7.52
CA ALA A 32 -25.26 -5.64 -6.10
C ALA A 32 -26.59 -6.33 -5.80
N GLU A 33 -27.61 -6.13 -6.63
CA GLU A 33 -28.89 -6.84 -6.53
C GLU A 33 -28.71 -8.35 -6.66
N VAL A 34 -27.96 -8.81 -7.67
CA VAL A 34 -27.74 -10.25 -7.89
C VAL A 34 -26.97 -10.88 -6.73
N LEU A 35 -25.83 -10.31 -6.34
CA LEU A 35 -24.98 -10.87 -5.29
C LEU A 35 -25.60 -10.71 -3.89
N GLY A 36 -26.27 -9.58 -3.64
CA GLY A 36 -27.01 -9.32 -2.39
C GLY A 36 -28.15 -10.31 -2.20
N ARG A 37 -28.95 -10.56 -3.25
CA ARG A 37 -30.01 -11.59 -3.23
C ARG A 37 -29.45 -13.00 -3.09
N ALA A 38 -28.31 -13.29 -3.71
CA ALA A 38 -27.63 -14.58 -3.52
C ALA A 38 -27.22 -14.80 -2.05
N ALA A 39 -26.70 -13.77 -1.38
CA ALA A 39 -26.38 -13.82 0.05
C ALA A 39 -27.64 -13.91 0.95
N LEU A 40 -28.74 -13.25 0.54
CA LEU A 40 -29.99 -13.19 1.30
C LEU A 40 -30.81 -14.48 1.24
N TYR A 41 -31.00 -15.06 0.06
CA TYR A 41 -31.98 -16.14 -0.16
C TYR A 41 -31.39 -17.56 -0.10
N THR A 42 -30.08 -17.70 0.09
CA THR A 42 -29.43 -19.02 0.20
C THR A 42 -29.71 -19.69 1.54
N GLU A 43 -30.13 -20.96 1.51
CA GLU A 43 -30.30 -21.77 2.72
C GLU A 43 -28.98 -22.37 3.22
N SER A 44 -28.06 -22.66 2.30
CA SER A 44 -26.72 -23.17 2.60
C SER A 44 -25.73 -22.02 2.77
N PRO A 45 -24.72 -22.18 3.63
CA PRO A 45 -23.76 -21.12 3.82
C PRO A 45 -23.03 -20.79 2.52
N ILE A 46 -23.02 -19.51 2.16
CA ILE A 46 -22.34 -19.00 0.97
C ILE A 46 -21.32 -17.97 1.39
N THR A 47 -20.15 -18.01 0.77
CA THR A 47 -19.16 -16.94 0.86
C THR A 47 -18.90 -16.37 -0.52
N ILE A 48 -19.15 -15.08 -0.64
CA ILE A 48 -18.95 -14.28 -1.84
C ILE A 48 -17.67 -13.46 -1.62
N GLY A 49 -16.66 -13.68 -2.43
CA GLY A 49 -15.46 -12.84 -2.48
C GLY A 49 -15.65 -11.75 -3.53
N VAL A 50 -15.53 -10.49 -3.12
CA VAL A 50 -15.50 -9.32 -4.00
C VAL A 50 -14.03 -8.93 -4.19
N PHE A 51 -13.47 -9.31 -5.33
CA PHE A 51 -12.07 -9.16 -5.66
C PHE A 51 -11.83 -7.89 -6.45
N GLY A 52 -10.79 -7.13 -6.10
CA GLY A 52 -10.37 -5.96 -6.87
C GLY A 52 -9.26 -5.18 -6.20
N ASP A 53 -8.63 -4.30 -6.96
CA ASP A 53 -7.50 -3.50 -6.47
C ASP A 53 -7.94 -2.46 -5.45
N TRP A 54 -6.97 -1.82 -4.81
CA TRP A 54 -7.22 -0.74 -3.87
C TRP A 54 -7.92 0.44 -4.58
N GLY A 55 -9.02 0.93 -4.00
CA GLY A 55 -9.80 2.02 -4.58
C GLY A 55 -10.75 1.64 -5.73
N SER A 56 -10.75 0.39 -6.21
CA SER A 56 -11.58 -0.08 -7.35
C SER A 56 -13.11 0.03 -7.15
N GLY A 57 -13.56 0.18 -5.89
CA GLY A 57 -14.98 0.28 -5.52
C GLY A 57 -15.57 -0.96 -4.84
N LYS A 58 -14.74 -1.91 -4.36
CA LYS A 58 -15.18 -3.10 -3.59
C LYS A 58 -16.15 -2.73 -2.46
N THR A 59 -15.75 -1.82 -1.57
CA THR A 59 -16.57 -1.34 -0.46
C THR A 59 -17.90 -0.75 -0.93
N SER A 60 -17.91 0.01 -2.02
CA SER A 60 -19.13 0.59 -2.60
C SER A 60 -20.09 -0.51 -3.09
N LEU A 61 -19.60 -1.50 -3.82
CA LEU A 61 -20.40 -2.66 -4.25
C LEU A 61 -20.97 -3.43 -3.04
N MET A 62 -20.12 -3.71 -2.04
CA MET A 62 -20.54 -4.41 -0.82
C MET A 62 -21.60 -3.64 -0.02
N ARG A 63 -21.51 -2.30 0.02
CA ARG A 63 -22.54 -1.47 0.66
C ARG A 63 -23.87 -1.52 -0.09
N LEU A 64 -23.85 -1.48 -1.42
CA LEU A 64 -25.06 -1.66 -2.22
C LEU A 64 -25.68 -3.05 -2.02
N MET A 65 -24.85 -4.10 -1.92
CA MET A 65 -25.32 -5.44 -1.56
C MET A 65 -25.94 -5.46 -0.17
N ARG A 66 -25.34 -4.77 0.81
CA ARG A 66 -25.92 -4.62 2.15
C ARG A 66 -27.27 -3.92 2.11
N GLN A 67 -27.41 -2.87 1.32
CA GLN A 67 -28.68 -2.17 1.14
C GLN A 67 -29.77 -3.13 0.61
N VAL A 68 -29.45 -3.97 -0.37
CA VAL A 68 -30.37 -5.01 -0.87
C VAL A 68 -30.80 -5.96 0.26
N VAL A 69 -29.87 -6.38 1.13
CA VAL A 69 -30.19 -7.23 2.29
C VAL A 69 -31.09 -6.49 3.30
N ASP A 70 -30.82 -5.22 3.57
CA ASP A 70 -31.61 -4.42 4.52
C ASP A 70 -33.02 -4.11 3.98
N ASP A 71 -33.15 -3.87 2.67
CA ASP A 71 -34.42 -3.52 2.00
C ASP A 71 -35.30 -4.76 1.75
N GLU A 72 -34.73 -5.88 1.27
CA GLU A 72 -35.47 -7.08 0.91
C GLU A 72 -35.57 -8.11 2.05
N GLY A 73 -34.71 -8.00 3.08
CA GLY A 73 -34.61 -8.91 4.23
C GLY A 73 -35.72 -8.75 5.26
N THR A 74 -36.98 -8.75 4.84
CA THR A 74 -38.17 -8.52 5.67
C THR A 74 -39.15 -9.72 5.60
N GLY A 75 -40.24 -9.67 6.37
CA GLY A 75 -41.27 -10.71 6.35
C GLY A 75 -40.76 -12.10 6.74
N GLU A 76 -40.95 -13.08 5.86
CA GLU A 76 -40.49 -14.45 6.07
C GLU A 76 -39.00 -14.64 5.77
N GLN A 77 -38.37 -13.64 5.17
CA GLN A 77 -36.95 -13.60 4.78
C GLN A 77 -36.18 -12.61 5.65
N ALA A 78 -36.62 -12.46 6.90
CA ALA A 78 -35.97 -11.65 7.93
C ALA A 78 -34.44 -11.82 7.90
N ALA A 79 -33.70 -10.72 7.76
CA ALA A 79 -32.26 -10.75 7.71
C ALA A 79 -31.60 -9.69 8.61
N VAL A 80 -30.36 -9.97 9.00
CA VAL A 80 -29.48 -9.06 9.72
C VAL A 80 -28.23 -8.88 8.87
N ALA A 81 -28.05 -7.68 8.33
CA ALA A 81 -26.80 -7.28 7.71
C ALA A 81 -25.80 -6.81 8.78
N VAL A 82 -24.65 -7.47 8.84
CA VAL A 82 -23.56 -7.18 9.78
C VAL A 82 -22.40 -6.60 8.99
N TRP A 83 -21.86 -5.46 9.43
CA TRP A 83 -20.67 -4.86 8.82
C TRP A 83 -19.49 -4.96 9.78
N PHE A 84 -18.44 -5.65 9.35
CA PHE A 84 -17.23 -5.90 10.12
C PHE A 84 -16.03 -5.34 9.37
N ASN A 85 -15.42 -4.28 9.90
CA ASN A 85 -14.18 -3.74 9.36
C ASN A 85 -13.01 -4.42 10.07
N ALA A 86 -12.31 -5.32 9.37
CA ALA A 86 -11.29 -6.18 9.98
C ALA A 86 -10.11 -5.37 10.52
N TRP A 87 -9.73 -4.30 9.83
CA TRP A 87 -8.61 -3.45 10.18
C TRP A 87 -8.77 -2.74 11.54
N GLN A 88 -10.01 -2.40 11.92
CA GLN A 88 -10.27 -1.76 13.22
C GLN A 88 -9.88 -2.63 14.43
N TYR A 89 -9.78 -3.94 14.22
CA TYR A 89 -9.49 -4.92 15.27
C TYR A 89 -8.14 -5.61 15.04
N GLU A 90 -7.28 -5.06 14.20
CA GLU A 90 -5.99 -5.65 13.82
C GLU A 90 -5.04 -5.89 15.02
N ARG A 91 -5.21 -5.12 16.10
CA ARG A 91 -4.46 -5.27 17.35
C ARG A 91 -5.01 -6.33 18.29
N GLU A 92 -6.19 -6.87 17.99
CA GLU A 92 -6.81 -7.93 18.79
C GLU A 92 -6.11 -9.26 18.53
N GLU A 93 -5.84 -10.01 19.59
CA GLU A 93 -5.16 -11.30 19.50
C GLU A 93 -6.03 -12.35 18.78
N HIS A 94 -7.35 -12.23 18.93
CA HIS A 94 -8.36 -13.14 18.39
C HIS A 94 -9.49 -12.40 17.70
N LEU A 95 -9.34 -12.13 16.39
CA LEU A 95 -10.35 -11.45 15.55
C LEU A 95 -11.75 -12.08 15.54
N ILE A 96 -11.88 -13.35 15.97
CA ILE A 96 -13.18 -14.02 16.13
C ILE A 96 -14.04 -13.39 17.23
N VAL A 97 -13.44 -12.87 18.30
CA VAL A 97 -14.14 -12.22 19.42
C VAL A 97 -14.85 -10.94 18.98
N PRO A 98 -14.17 -9.94 18.38
CA PRO A 98 -14.83 -8.74 17.89
C PRO A 98 -15.81 -9.05 16.75
N LEU A 99 -15.57 -10.08 15.94
CA LEU A 99 -16.52 -10.53 14.92
C LEU A 99 -17.83 -11.03 15.55
N ILE A 100 -17.75 -11.95 16.51
CA ILE A 100 -18.91 -12.48 17.24
C ILE A 100 -19.64 -11.35 17.99
N ALA A 101 -18.89 -10.47 18.65
CA ALA A 101 -19.46 -9.32 19.35
C ALA A 101 -20.22 -8.39 18.39
N THR A 102 -19.69 -8.15 17.18
CA THR A 102 -20.33 -7.35 16.14
C THR A 102 -21.62 -7.99 15.65
N ILE A 103 -21.61 -9.31 15.37
CA ILE A 103 -22.81 -10.05 14.96
C ILE A 103 -23.88 -9.99 16.07
N ALA A 104 -23.51 -10.30 17.32
CA ALA A 104 -24.45 -10.30 18.44
C ALA A 104 -25.06 -8.92 18.70
N ARG A 105 -24.24 -7.87 18.58
CA ARG A 105 -24.68 -6.47 18.68
C ARG A 105 -25.68 -6.12 17.59
N ASP A 106 -25.42 -6.48 16.33
CA ASP A 106 -26.24 -6.06 15.20
C ASP A 106 -27.56 -6.85 15.14
N ILE A 107 -27.57 -8.12 15.57
CA ILE A 107 -28.81 -8.88 15.83
C ILE A 107 -29.69 -8.14 16.84
N LYS A 108 -29.11 -7.72 17.98
CA LYS A 108 -29.84 -6.99 19.01
C LYS A 108 -30.36 -5.64 18.51
N LYS A 109 -29.55 -4.88 17.77
CA LYS A 109 -29.96 -3.61 17.16
C LYS A 109 -31.13 -3.79 16.19
N LYS A 110 -31.10 -4.83 15.35
CA LYS A 110 -32.18 -5.13 14.40
C LYS A 110 -33.47 -5.55 15.13
N GLN A 111 -33.35 -6.28 16.25
CA GLN A 111 -34.49 -6.60 17.12
C GLN A 111 -35.13 -5.31 17.67
N GLU A 112 -34.35 -4.42 18.26
CA GLU A 112 -34.83 -3.12 18.79
C GLU A 112 -35.43 -2.23 17.67
N GLN A 113 -34.88 -2.30 16.45
CA GLN A 113 -35.40 -1.59 15.29
C GLN A 113 -36.81 -2.07 14.92
N TRP A 114 -37.02 -3.38 14.79
CA TRP A 114 -38.33 -3.94 14.44
C TRP A 114 -39.36 -3.80 15.56
N GLU A 115 -38.94 -3.73 16.83
CA GLU A 115 -39.83 -3.35 17.92
C GLU A 115 -40.39 -1.93 17.77
N ARG A 116 -39.55 -0.98 17.31
CA ARG A 116 -39.97 0.41 17.05
C ARG A 116 -40.85 0.53 15.82
N GLU A 117 -40.48 -0.12 14.72
CA GLU A 117 -41.23 -0.07 13.45
C GLU A 117 -42.63 -0.69 13.57
N ALA A 118 -42.77 -1.77 14.35
CA ALA A 118 -44.07 -2.39 14.63
C ALA A 118 -45.05 -1.47 15.39
N GLN A 119 -44.57 -0.37 15.98
CA GLN A 119 -45.41 0.61 16.69
C GLN A 119 -45.85 1.79 15.79
N SER A 120 -45.23 1.98 14.62
CA SER A 120 -45.40 3.21 13.82
C SER A 120 -46.17 3.04 12.50
N VAL A 121 -46.38 1.82 12.01
CA VAL A 121 -46.95 1.56 10.67
C VAL A 121 -48.44 1.18 10.74
N LYS A 122 -49.25 1.65 9.79
CA LYS A 122 -50.63 1.20 9.51
C LYS A 122 -50.71 0.64 8.07
N ASN A 123 -51.34 -0.52 7.86
CA ASN A 123 -51.56 -1.29 6.60
C ASN A 123 -50.51 -2.39 6.31
N ASP A 124 -50.67 -3.14 5.19
CA ASP A 124 -50.01 -4.40 4.77
C ASP A 124 -48.51 -4.60 5.10
N ILE A 125 -47.74 -3.53 5.24
CA ILE A 125 -46.35 -3.54 5.76
C ILE A 125 -46.29 -4.07 7.20
N GLU A 126 -47.33 -3.84 8.01
CA GLU A 126 -47.51 -4.39 9.36
C GLU A 126 -47.32 -5.91 9.39
N ASN A 127 -47.87 -6.64 8.43
CA ASN A 127 -47.78 -8.11 8.40
C ASN A 127 -46.35 -8.59 8.15
N ALA A 128 -45.62 -7.93 7.25
CA ALA A 128 -44.21 -8.27 6.98
C ALA A 128 -43.33 -7.92 8.18
N VAL A 129 -43.51 -6.74 8.77
CA VAL A 129 -42.76 -6.30 9.97
C VAL A 129 -43.07 -7.20 11.16
N HIS A 130 -44.34 -7.59 11.36
CA HIS A 130 -44.75 -8.47 12.45
C HIS A 130 -44.18 -9.89 12.30
N LYS A 131 -44.17 -10.44 11.09
CA LYS A 131 -43.53 -11.74 10.80
C LYS A 131 -42.02 -11.68 11.05
N ALA A 132 -41.36 -10.63 10.56
CA ALA A 132 -39.93 -10.44 10.75
C ALA A 132 -39.56 -10.33 12.23
N ARG A 133 -40.31 -9.51 12.98
CA ARG A 133 -40.22 -9.41 14.44
C ARG A 133 -40.36 -10.77 15.13
N THR A 134 -41.38 -11.55 14.77
CA THR A 134 -41.59 -12.89 15.37
C THR A 134 -40.38 -13.79 15.17
N ILE A 135 -39.75 -13.73 13.99
CA ILE A 135 -38.52 -14.48 13.69
C ILE A 135 -37.35 -14.00 14.56
N MET A 136 -37.21 -12.70 14.82
CA MET A 136 -36.14 -12.16 15.68
C MET A 136 -36.37 -12.44 17.16
N ASP A 137 -37.59 -12.28 17.66
CA ASP A 137 -37.94 -12.52 19.06
C ASP A 137 -37.82 -14.01 19.46
N THR A 138 -37.82 -14.91 18.46
CA THR A 138 -37.63 -16.35 18.64
C THR A 138 -36.23 -16.81 18.20
N GLY A 139 -36.02 -17.00 16.90
CA GLY A 139 -34.76 -17.49 16.34
C GLY A 139 -33.60 -16.51 16.51
N GLY A 140 -33.82 -15.22 16.25
CA GLY A 140 -32.79 -14.19 16.41
C GLY A 140 -32.26 -14.10 17.84
N LYS A 141 -33.15 -14.12 18.84
CA LYS A 141 -32.80 -14.13 20.26
C LYS A 141 -32.00 -15.37 20.64
N LYS A 142 -32.37 -16.56 20.16
CA LYS A 142 -31.61 -17.79 20.43
C LYS A 142 -30.20 -17.73 19.83
N ILE A 143 -30.05 -17.19 18.62
CA ILE A 143 -28.73 -16.95 18.01
C ILE A 143 -27.94 -15.92 18.82
N HIS A 144 -28.56 -14.81 19.23
CA HIS A 144 -27.93 -13.82 20.09
C HIS A 144 -27.44 -14.44 21.40
N ASP A 145 -28.28 -15.20 22.09
CA ASP A 145 -27.97 -15.83 23.36
C ASP A 145 -26.84 -16.87 23.22
N ALA A 146 -26.82 -17.65 22.14
CA ALA A 146 -25.73 -18.58 21.81
C ALA A 146 -24.42 -17.85 21.51
N LEU A 147 -24.45 -16.76 20.73
CA LEU A 147 -23.25 -15.95 20.48
C LEU A 147 -22.77 -15.24 21.76
N ARG A 148 -23.69 -14.82 22.61
CA ARG A 148 -23.40 -14.14 23.86
C ARG A 148 -22.91 -15.11 24.94
N SER A 149 -23.30 -16.38 24.90
CA SER A 149 -22.74 -17.42 25.77
C SER A 149 -21.25 -17.62 25.50
N VAL A 150 -20.78 -17.45 24.24
CA VAL A 150 -19.34 -17.35 23.91
C VAL A 150 -18.70 -16.20 24.70
N LEU A 151 -19.30 -15.02 24.65
CA LEU A 151 -18.78 -13.80 25.26
C LEU A 151 -18.83 -13.85 26.81
N TYR A 152 -19.77 -14.61 27.38
CA TYR A 152 -19.97 -14.77 28.83
C TYR A 152 -19.33 -16.00 29.45
N GLY A 153 -19.05 -17.07 28.68
CA GLY A 153 -18.09 -18.10 29.09
C GLY A 153 -16.68 -17.53 29.31
N VAL A 154 -16.44 -16.34 28.75
CA VAL A 154 -15.26 -15.48 28.92
C VAL A 154 -15.53 -14.35 29.95
N SER A 155 -16.73 -14.21 30.53
CA SER A 155 -17.07 -13.12 31.46
C SER A 155 -18.27 -13.40 32.38
N MET A 156 -18.06 -13.45 33.70
CA MET A 156 -19.06 -13.06 34.72
C MET A 156 -18.33 -12.52 35.96
N LYS A 157 -18.60 -11.34 36.54
CA LYS A 157 -19.88 -10.69 36.90
C LYS A 157 -19.71 -9.16 36.98
N GLY A 158 -20.76 -8.39 36.62
CA GLY A 158 -21.07 -7.13 37.30
C GLY A 158 -21.49 -5.93 36.44
N LYS A 159 -22.81 -5.81 36.18
CA LYS A 159 -23.60 -4.61 35.79
C LYS A 159 -23.20 -3.86 34.51
N LEU A 160 -23.94 -4.18 33.43
CA LEU A 160 -24.04 -3.35 32.22
C LEU A 160 -24.69 -1.99 32.51
N GLY A 161 -23.96 -0.92 32.21
CA GLY A 161 -24.53 0.28 31.60
C GLY A 161 -23.82 0.46 30.25
N VAL A 162 -24.56 0.44 29.15
CA VAL A 162 -24.04 0.80 27.83
C VAL A 162 -24.27 2.30 27.64
N PRO A 163 -23.23 3.09 27.36
CA PRO A 163 -23.41 4.22 26.47
C PRO A 163 -22.38 4.25 25.34
N LEU A 164 -22.83 4.92 24.28
CA LEU A 164 -22.19 5.23 23.00
C LEU A 164 -20.68 5.52 23.01
N LEU A 165 -20.06 5.12 21.89
CA LEU A 165 -19.03 5.85 21.12
C LEU A 165 -18.17 6.87 21.90
N GLY A 166 -16.91 6.51 22.12
CA GLY A 166 -15.87 7.39 22.65
C GLY A 166 -15.13 6.69 23.78
N GLU A 167 -13.80 6.66 23.68
CA GLU A 167 -12.89 6.23 24.76
C GLU A 167 -12.99 4.74 25.16
N LEU A 168 -12.28 3.88 24.42
CA LEU A 168 -11.80 2.62 24.97
C LEU A 168 -10.42 2.87 25.60
N GLU A 169 -10.42 3.45 26.81
CA GLU A 169 -9.36 3.10 27.77
C GLU A 169 -9.63 1.65 28.20
N ILE A 170 -8.85 0.74 27.62
CA ILE A 170 -8.73 -0.64 28.07
C ILE A 170 -8.26 -0.57 29.52
N SER A 171 -9.15 -0.85 30.47
CA SER A 171 -8.77 -0.73 31.89
C SER A 171 -7.65 -1.72 32.21
N ALA A 172 -6.71 -1.27 33.05
CA ALA A 172 -5.56 -2.05 33.53
C ALA A 172 -5.95 -3.43 34.12
N SER A 173 -7.21 -3.59 34.54
CA SER A 173 -7.77 -4.85 35.03
C SER A 173 -7.96 -5.92 33.95
N MET A 174 -8.08 -5.55 32.67
CA MET A 174 -8.28 -6.49 31.56
C MET A 174 -6.95 -7.11 31.13
N LYS A 175 -5.88 -6.31 31.15
CA LYS A 175 -4.51 -6.70 30.83
C LYS A 175 -3.90 -7.62 31.89
N ASP A 176 -4.05 -7.26 33.17
CA ASP A 176 -3.60 -8.07 34.32
C ASP A 176 -4.27 -9.45 34.43
N MET A 177 -5.44 -9.63 33.80
CA MET A 177 -6.23 -10.86 33.91
C MET A 177 -5.99 -11.80 32.71
N ILE A 178 -5.70 -11.26 31.52
CA ILE A 178 -5.21 -12.03 30.36
C ILE A 178 -3.83 -12.62 30.69
N GLU A 179 -2.93 -11.80 31.26
CA GLU A 179 -1.59 -12.23 31.70
C GLU A 179 -1.66 -13.36 32.77
N ARG A 180 -2.66 -13.35 33.66
CA ARG A 180 -2.87 -14.44 34.65
C ARG A 180 -3.50 -15.70 34.06
N TYR A 181 -4.17 -15.62 32.91
CA TYR A 181 -4.82 -16.76 32.26
C TYR A 181 -3.86 -17.49 31.31
N GLU A 182 -3.00 -16.73 30.63
CA GLU A 182 -1.85 -17.24 29.87
C GLU A 182 -0.85 -17.96 30.79
N ALA A 183 -0.66 -17.47 32.02
CA ALA A 183 0.18 -18.13 33.02
C ALA A 183 -0.34 -19.51 33.50
N VAL A 184 -1.60 -19.87 33.19
CA VAL A 184 -2.24 -21.15 33.62
C VAL A 184 -2.41 -22.15 32.48
N THR A 185 -2.22 -21.77 31.21
CA THR A 185 -2.48 -22.67 30.08
C THR A 185 -1.36 -22.71 29.05
N GLN A 186 -0.51 -23.73 29.16
CA GLN A 186 0.34 -24.22 28.05
C GLN A 186 -0.45 -25.06 27.02
N ASP A 187 -1.78 -25.11 27.09
CA ASP A 187 -2.61 -25.92 26.20
C ASP A 187 -3.57 -25.06 25.37
N THR A 188 -3.24 -24.92 24.09
CA THR A 188 -4.11 -24.44 22.98
C THR A 188 -5.39 -25.28 22.80
N LEU A 189 -5.58 -26.32 23.60
CA LEU A 189 -6.75 -27.21 23.62
C LEU A 189 -7.98 -26.59 24.32
N MET A 190 -7.81 -25.70 25.31
CA MET A 190 -8.95 -25.14 26.06
C MET A 190 -9.63 -23.93 25.38
N ALA A 191 -8.87 -23.05 24.73
CA ALA A 191 -9.49 -22.00 23.90
C ALA A 191 -10.33 -22.62 22.76
N ARG A 192 -9.85 -23.74 22.20
CA ARG A 192 -10.60 -24.57 21.25
C ARG A 192 -11.91 -25.09 21.84
N SER A 193 -11.98 -25.52 23.10
CA SER A 193 -13.22 -26.08 23.67
C SER A 193 -14.31 -25.02 23.89
N LEU A 194 -13.95 -23.81 24.33
CA LEU A 194 -14.92 -22.72 24.58
C LEU A 194 -15.61 -22.22 23.30
N TYR A 195 -14.87 -22.05 22.21
CA TYR A 195 -15.47 -21.70 20.92
C TYR A 195 -16.28 -22.89 20.35
N PHE A 196 -15.79 -24.12 20.52
CA PHE A 196 -16.45 -25.31 20.01
C PHE A 196 -17.83 -25.52 20.63
N ASP A 197 -17.97 -25.37 21.95
CA ASP A 197 -19.25 -25.54 22.66
C ASP A 197 -20.32 -24.54 22.19
N ALA A 198 -19.92 -23.32 21.89
CA ALA A 198 -20.84 -22.30 21.41
C ALA A 198 -21.19 -22.42 19.92
N PHE A 199 -20.24 -22.84 19.09
CA PHE A 199 -20.54 -23.21 17.70
C PHE A 199 -21.40 -24.48 17.61
N ASP A 200 -21.27 -25.38 18.58
CA ASP A 200 -22.16 -26.53 18.74
C ASP A 200 -23.57 -26.08 19.14
N GLN A 201 -23.74 -25.10 20.03
CA GLN A 201 -25.05 -24.50 20.30
C GLN A 201 -25.67 -23.86 19.05
N LEU A 202 -24.89 -23.11 18.27
CA LEU A 202 -25.36 -22.56 16.98
C LEU A 202 -25.72 -23.67 16.00
N ARG A 203 -24.92 -24.75 15.95
CA ARG A 203 -25.16 -25.91 15.08
C ARG A 203 -26.43 -26.65 15.47
N GLU A 204 -26.63 -26.93 16.76
CA GLU A 204 -27.84 -27.54 17.29
C GLU A 204 -29.07 -26.68 16.99
N LEU A 205 -28.98 -25.37 17.25
CA LEU A 205 -30.02 -24.42 16.87
C LEU A 205 -30.28 -24.49 15.38
N SER A 206 -29.26 -24.58 14.54
CA SER A 206 -29.41 -24.62 13.08
C SER A 206 -30.20 -25.84 12.59
N HIS A 207 -30.10 -26.99 13.26
CA HIS A 207 -30.83 -28.22 12.93
C HIS A 207 -32.30 -28.20 13.39
N ASP A 208 -32.68 -27.34 14.31
CA ASP A 208 -34.08 -27.20 14.72
C ASP A 208 -34.91 -26.51 13.63
N LYS A 209 -35.65 -27.31 12.85
CA LYS A 209 -36.53 -26.86 11.77
C LYS A 209 -37.84 -26.25 12.26
N THR A 210 -38.16 -26.37 13.55
CA THR A 210 -39.40 -25.81 14.13
C THR A 210 -39.29 -24.31 14.37
N ILE A 211 -38.06 -23.79 14.45
CA ILE A 211 -37.76 -22.38 14.69
C ILE A 211 -37.39 -21.70 13.38
N LYS A 212 -38.18 -20.71 12.97
CA LYS A 212 -37.77 -19.79 11.89
C LYS A 212 -36.63 -18.90 12.41
N LYS A 213 -35.55 -18.80 11.63
CA LYS A 213 -34.34 -18.03 11.98
C LYS A 213 -34.11 -16.95 10.93
N PRO A 214 -33.55 -15.79 11.33
CA PRO A 214 -33.15 -14.78 10.37
C PRO A 214 -31.93 -15.24 9.57
N GLN A 215 -31.75 -14.70 8.36
CA GLN A 215 -30.49 -14.78 7.62
C GLN A 215 -29.47 -13.80 8.23
N ILE A 216 -28.25 -14.24 8.49
CA ILE A 216 -27.16 -13.37 8.94
C ILE A 216 -26.19 -13.18 7.76
N VAL A 217 -26.10 -11.97 7.24
CA VAL A 217 -25.18 -11.63 6.13
C VAL A 217 -24.05 -10.76 6.68
N VAL A 218 -22.84 -11.31 6.72
CA VAL A 218 -21.65 -10.64 7.28
C VAL A 218 -20.78 -10.10 6.16
N PHE A 219 -20.69 -8.78 6.09
CA PHE A 219 -19.78 -8.04 5.21
C PHE A 219 -18.47 -7.79 5.94
N VAL A 220 -17.38 -8.38 5.45
CA VAL A 220 -16.02 -8.20 5.99
C VAL A 220 -15.22 -7.32 5.02
N ASP A 221 -14.92 -6.10 5.44
CA ASP A 221 -14.19 -5.12 4.64
C ASP A 221 -12.81 -4.79 5.22
N ASP A 222 -11.95 -4.17 4.40
CA ASP A 222 -10.57 -3.78 4.71
C ASP A 222 -9.69 -4.93 5.25
N LEU A 223 -9.97 -6.18 4.85
CA LEU A 223 -9.13 -7.34 5.16
C LEU A 223 -7.70 -7.16 4.62
N ASP A 224 -7.57 -6.48 3.48
CA ASP A 224 -6.33 -6.13 2.81
C ASP A 224 -5.54 -5.01 3.52
N ARG A 225 -6.07 -4.42 4.60
CA ARG A 225 -5.34 -3.47 5.45
C ARG A 225 -4.79 -4.09 6.74
N CYS A 226 -5.20 -5.32 7.07
CA CYS A 226 -4.70 -6.04 8.23
C CYS A 226 -3.28 -6.58 8.00
N PHE A 227 -2.56 -6.84 9.09
CA PHE A 227 -1.31 -7.58 9.08
C PHE A 227 -1.52 -8.98 8.49
N PRO A 228 -0.51 -9.54 7.79
CA PRO A 228 -0.62 -10.83 7.12
C PRO A 228 -1.22 -11.94 7.98
N GLU A 229 -0.71 -12.09 9.20
CA GLU A 229 -1.13 -13.13 10.13
C GLU A 229 -2.59 -12.98 10.56
N GLN A 230 -3.02 -11.74 10.78
CA GLN A 230 -4.36 -11.40 11.26
C GLN A 230 -5.40 -11.60 10.17
N ALA A 231 -5.11 -11.16 8.95
CA ALA A 231 -5.98 -11.40 7.79
C ALA A 231 -6.23 -12.91 7.60
N VAL A 232 -5.17 -13.73 7.65
CA VAL A 232 -5.31 -15.18 7.47
C VAL A 232 -5.96 -15.85 8.68
N ARG A 233 -5.70 -15.41 9.92
CA ARG A 233 -6.42 -15.88 11.13
C ARG A 233 -7.91 -15.57 11.05
N LEU A 234 -8.31 -14.43 10.51
CA LEU A 234 -9.73 -14.10 10.29
C LEU A 234 -10.36 -15.01 9.22
N LEU A 235 -9.66 -15.26 8.11
CA LEU A 235 -10.11 -16.23 7.10
C LEU A 235 -10.28 -17.64 7.69
N GLU A 236 -9.35 -18.09 8.54
CA GLU A 236 -9.46 -19.35 9.28
C GLU A 236 -10.59 -19.35 10.32
N SER A 237 -10.84 -18.22 10.97
CA SER A 237 -11.92 -18.07 11.95
C SER A 237 -13.29 -18.10 11.26
N ILE A 238 -13.41 -17.44 10.10
CA ILE A 238 -14.60 -17.50 9.26
C ILE A 238 -14.92 -18.95 8.93
N LYS A 239 -13.91 -19.77 8.56
CA LYS A 239 -14.08 -21.21 8.28
C LYS A 239 -14.81 -21.99 9.38
N LEU A 240 -14.64 -21.63 10.65
CA LEU A 240 -15.34 -22.26 11.77
C LEU A 240 -16.85 -21.96 11.76
N VAL A 241 -17.23 -20.79 11.23
CA VAL A 241 -18.62 -20.32 11.15
C VAL A 241 -19.25 -20.63 9.78
N LEU A 242 -18.44 -20.89 8.75
CA LEU A 242 -18.88 -21.16 7.37
C LEU A 242 -19.83 -22.35 7.24
N HIS A 243 -19.95 -23.23 8.23
CA HIS A 243 -20.84 -24.39 8.12
C HIS A 243 -22.22 -24.15 8.74
N GLN A 244 -22.45 -22.95 9.30
CA GLN A 244 -23.71 -22.63 9.97
C GLN A 244 -24.79 -22.28 8.93
N PRO A 245 -25.90 -23.02 8.87
CA PRO A 245 -27.07 -22.66 8.07
C PRO A 245 -27.53 -21.23 8.38
N ARG A 246 -28.02 -20.52 7.37
CA ARG A 246 -28.46 -19.11 7.45
C ARG A 246 -27.35 -18.09 7.72
N PHE A 247 -26.07 -18.45 7.56
CA PHE A 247 -24.96 -17.49 7.53
C PHE A 247 -24.44 -17.33 6.10
N ALA A 248 -24.31 -16.09 5.66
CA ALA A 248 -23.62 -15.72 4.43
C ALA A 248 -22.49 -14.74 4.74
N PHE A 249 -21.38 -14.86 4.01
CA PHE A 249 -20.24 -13.96 4.14
C PHE A 249 -19.97 -13.26 2.81
N VAL A 250 -19.65 -11.98 2.88
CA VAL A 250 -19.22 -11.16 1.73
C VAL A 250 -17.87 -10.55 2.10
N LEU A 251 -16.81 -10.95 1.42
CA LEU A 251 -15.43 -10.57 1.75
C LEU A 251 -14.87 -9.61 0.70
N GLY A 252 -14.45 -8.42 1.12
CA GLY A 252 -13.67 -7.50 0.29
C GLY A 252 -12.21 -7.98 0.23
N ILE A 253 -11.73 -8.32 -0.96
CA ILE A 253 -10.40 -8.93 -1.13
C ILE A 253 -9.61 -8.16 -2.18
N TYR A 254 -8.39 -7.79 -1.81
CA TYR A 254 -7.36 -7.43 -2.78
C TYR A 254 -6.47 -8.66 -3.02
N PRO A 255 -6.63 -9.36 -4.17
CA PRO A 255 -5.99 -10.66 -4.38
C PRO A 255 -4.49 -10.67 -4.11
N GLN A 256 -3.76 -9.67 -4.61
CA GLN A 256 -2.30 -9.60 -4.48
C GLN A 256 -1.84 -9.54 -3.02
N ILE A 257 -2.50 -8.71 -2.20
CA ILE A 257 -2.18 -8.59 -0.76
C ILE A 257 -2.52 -9.88 -0.02
N ILE A 258 -3.70 -10.45 -0.24
CA ILE A 258 -4.11 -11.68 0.46
C ILE A 258 -3.26 -12.89 0.03
N GLU A 259 -2.81 -12.93 -1.23
CA GLU A 259 -1.88 -13.95 -1.72
C GLU A 259 -0.55 -13.87 -1.00
N GLU A 260 0.01 -12.66 -0.89
CA GLU A 260 1.23 -12.41 -0.12
C GLU A 260 1.07 -12.82 1.35
N PHE A 261 -0.08 -12.57 1.95
CA PHE A 261 -0.33 -12.93 3.33
C PHE A 261 -0.37 -14.44 3.56
N ILE A 262 -1.08 -15.17 2.67
CA ILE A 262 -1.14 -16.63 2.70
C ILE A 262 0.27 -17.22 2.47
N ARG A 263 1.01 -16.66 1.50
CA ARG A 263 2.39 -17.07 1.22
C ARG A 263 3.27 -16.92 2.46
N ASN A 264 3.26 -15.74 3.09
CA ASN A 264 4.11 -15.47 4.25
C ASN A 264 3.77 -16.40 5.43
N LYS A 265 2.48 -16.68 5.68
CA LYS A 265 2.07 -17.56 6.78
C LYS A 265 2.47 -19.03 6.58
N TYR A 266 2.36 -19.56 5.37
CA TYR A 266 2.62 -20.98 5.10
C TYR A 266 4.02 -21.25 4.53
N ALA A 267 4.86 -20.22 4.34
CA ALA A 267 6.22 -20.33 3.83
C ALA A 267 7.07 -21.36 4.62
N ALA A 268 6.93 -21.41 5.95
CA ALA A 268 7.67 -22.33 6.81
C ALA A 268 7.18 -23.80 6.73
N GLN A 269 5.91 -24.04 6.39
CA GLN A 269 5.34 -25.39 6.27
C GLN A 269 5.66 -26.06 4.93
N TYR A 270 6.10 -25.25 3.96
CA TYR A 270 6.57 -25.69 2.65
C TYR A 270 7.88 -24.99 2.36
N PRO A 271 8.98 -25.36 3.05
CA PRO A 271 10.27 -24.82 2.71
C PRO A 271 10.50 -25.10 1.23
N MET A 272 10.62 -24.05 0.43
CA MET A 272 11.27 -24.18 -0.86
C MET A 272 12.64 -24.76 -0.51
N GLN A 273 12.84 -26.05 -0.77
CA GLN A 273 14.18 -26.54 -0.89
C GLN A 273 14.81 -25.64 -1.95
N THR A 274 15.79 -24.86 -1.50
CA THR A 274 16.80 -24.22 -2.32
C THR A 274 17.42 -25.32 -3.17
N ALA A 275 16.78 -25.61 -4.29
CA ALA A 275 17.36 -26.40 -5.35
C ALA A 275 18.54 -25.55 -5.82
N ARG A 276 19.74 -26.00 -5.46
CA ARG A 276 21.01 -25.59 -6.06
C ARG A 276 20.77 -25.27 -7.53
N ALA A 277 21.15 -24.06 -7.92
CA ALA A 277 21.14 -23.61 -9.30
C ALA A 277 22.06 -24.51 -10.14
N THR A 278 21.51 -25.62 -10.62
CA THR A 278 22.05 -26.34 -11.76
C THR A 278 20.88 -26.55 -12.71
N THR A 279 20.92 -25.78 -13.79
CA THR A 279 20.05 -25.78 -14.97
C THR A 279 18.61 -25.29 -14.77
N LEU A 280 18.40 -24.01 -15.09
CA LEU A 280 17.10 -23.39 -15.30
C LEU A 280 16.51 -23.88 -16.64
N ASP A 281 15.51 -24.74 -16.56
CA ASP A 281 14.50 -24.88 -17.63
C ASP A 281 13.34 -23.96 -17.24
N ASP A 282 13.05 -22.94 -18.06
CA ASP A 282 11.95 -21.98 -17.83
C ASP A 282 10.61 -22.67 -17.57
N LYS A 283 10.43 -23.90 -18.09
CA LYS A 283 9.23 -24.71 -17.83
C LYS A 283 9.07 -25.14 -16.37
N ASP A 284 10.17 -25.29 -15.62
CA ASP A 284 10.13 -25.70 -14.22
C ASP A 284 9.82 -24.52 -13.29
N LEU A 285 10.22 -23.29 -13.66
CA LEU A 285 9.80 -22.07 -12.98
C LEU A 285 8.30 -21.79 -13.19
N HIS A 286 7.82 -21.87 -14.44
CA HIS A 286 6.39 -21.71 -14.74
C HIS A 286 5.55 -22.78 -14.04
N ARG A 287 5.97 -24.05 -14.07
CA ARG A 287 5.28 -25.15 -13.37
C ARG A 287 5.23 -24.95 -11.85
N ARG A 288 6.25 -24.33 -11.25
CA ARG A 288 6.26 -24.00 -9.82
C ARG A 288 5.33 -22.83 -9.51
N ILE A 289 5.36 -21.76 -10.29
CA ILE A 289 4.43 -20.61 -10.18
C ILE A 289 2.98 -21.08 -10.32
N ASP A 290 2.68 -21.93 -11.31
CA ASP A 290 1.36 -22.53 -11.50
C ASP A 290 0.92 -23.32 -10.25
N LYS A 291 1.82 -24.11 -9.66
CA LYS A 291 1.53 -24.87 -8.43
C LYS A 291 1.28 -23.96 -7.21
N TYR A 292 1.87 -22.77 -7.15
CA TYR A 292 1.62 -21.78 -6.10
C TYR A 292 0.30 -21.03 -6.31
N LEU A 293 0.01 -20.61 -7.55
CA LEU A 293 -1.27 -20.02 -7.92
C LEU A 293 -2.41 -21.01 -7.67
N ASP A 294 -2.20 -22.30 -7.95
CA ASP A 294 -3.12 -23.38 -7.59
C ASP A 294 -3.34 -23.46 -6.07
N TYR A 295 -2.29 -23.32 -5.24
CA TYR A 295 -2.45 -23.35 -3.78
C TYR A 295 -3.24 -22.16 -3.23
N PHE A 296 -2.95 -20.94 -3.70
CA PHE A 296 -3.72 -19.75 -3.33
C PHE A 296 -5.18 -19.90 -3.73
N ASN A 297 -5.41 -20.36 -4.97
CA ASN A 297 -6.74 -20.62 -5.48
C ASN A 297 -7.45 -21.74 -4.72
N ASP A 298 -6.76 -22.80 -4.33
CA ASP A 298 -7.29 -23.90 -3.51
C ASP A 298 -7.62 -23.44 -2.09
N TYR A 299 -6.75 -22.62 -1.49
CA TYR A 299 -6.96 -22.07 -0.15
C TYR A 299 -8.21 -21.20 -0.12
N LEU A 300 -8.28 -20.20 -1.00
CA LEU A 300 -9.45 -19.34 -1.09
C LEU A 300 -10.67 -20.11 -1.60
N GLY A 301 -10.52 -21.13 -2.44
CA GLY A 301 -11.61 -21.97 -2.92
C GLY A 301 -12.28 -22.79 -1.80
N LYS A 302 -11.56 -23.10 -0.73
CA LYS A 302 -12.15 -23.74 0.48
C LYS A 302 -13.00 -22.78 1.31
N ILE A 303 -12.83 -21.47 1.12
CA ILE A 303 -13.49 -20.43 1.91
C ILE A 303 -14.58 -19.77 1.07
N ILE A 304 -14.28 -19.43 -0.18
CA ILE A 304 -15.07 -18.59 -1.09
C ILE A 304 -15.66 -19.45 -2.19
N GLN A 305 -16.99 -19.57 -2.22
CA GLN A 305 -17.72 -20.34 -3.23
C GLN A 305 -18.06 -19.49 -4.46
N VAL A 306 -18.30 -18.19 -4.28
CA VAL A 306 -18.59 -17.26 -5.38
C VAL A 306 -17.49 -16.22 -5.45
N ARG A 307 -16.75 -16.20 -6.57
CA ARG A 307 -15.73 -15.19 -6.84
C ARG A 307 -16.28 -14.16 -7.81
N HIS A 308 -16.44 -12.93 -7.34
CA HIS A 308 -16.80 -11.81 -8.18
C HIS A 308 -15.62 -10.87 -8.32
N LEU A 309 -15.08 -10.74 -9.53
CA LEU A 309 -14.06 -9.74 -9.85
C LEU A 309 -14.76 -8.42 -10.18
N VAL A 310 -14.43 -7.36 -9.44
CA VAL A 310 -14.78 -5.98 -9.79
C VAL A 310 -14.05 -5.66 -11.09
N PRO A 311 -14.78 -5.47 -12.22
CA PRO A 311 -14.13 -5.30 -13.51
C PRO A 311 -13.34 -3.99 -13.53
N GLU A 312 -12.19 -4.00 -14.21
CA GLU A 312 -11.53 -2.76 -14.61
C GLU A 312 -12.49 -1.99 -15.54
N ARG A 313 -12.58 -0.68 -15.32
CA ARG A 313 -13.50 0.17 -16.08
C ARG A 313 -12.78 0.81 -17.23
N GLN A 314 -13.41 0.76 -18.39
CA GLN A 314 -13.04 1.64 -19.48
C GLN A 314 -13.33 3.09 -19.08
N PRO A 315 -12.50 4.06 -19.48
CA PRO A 315 -12.72 5.47 -19.18
C PRO A 315 -14.13 5.99 -19.47
N ALA A 316 -14.73 5.58 -20.61
CA ALA A 316 -16.11 5.90 -20.98
C ALA A 316 -17.15 5.49 -19.92
N GLN A 317 -16.90 4.41 -19.18
CA GLN A 317 -17.78 3.96 -18.09
C GLN A 317 -17.67 4.85 -16.84
N MET A 318 -16.65 5.69 -16.76
CA MET A 318 -16.41 6.63 -15.65
C MET A 318 -16.93 8.04 -15.95
N HIS A 319 -17.38 8.33 -17.17
CA HIS A 319 -17.82 9.67 -17.57
C HIS A 319 -18.92 10.20 -16.66
N ASN A 320 -20.00 9.44 -16.44
CA ASN A 320 -21.10 9.85 -15.56
C ASN A 320 -20.63 10.09 -14.10
N TYR A 321 -19.72 9.25 -13.61
CA TYR A 321 -19.16 9.40 -12.27
C TYR A 321 -18.35 10.68 -12.14
N ILE A 322 -17.43 10.93 -13.07
CA ILE A 322 -16.56 12.11 -13.06
C ILE A 322 -17.38 13.38 -13.27
N GLU A 323 -18.34 13.36 -14.20
CA GLU A 323 -19.24 14.48 -14.46
C GLU A 323 -19.99 14.87 -13.18
N HIS A 324 -20.58 13.90 -12.49
CA HIS A 324 -21.28 14.15 -11.24
C HIS A 324 -20.35 14.73 -10.15
N LEU A 325 -19.10 14.26 -10.07
CA LEU A 325 -18.11 14.80 -9.14
C LEU A 325 -17.75 16.26 -9.46
N LEU A 326 -17.56 16.59 -10.74
CA LEU A 326 -17.23 17.95 -11.17
C LEU A 326 -18.40 18.91 -10.96
N ASP A 327 -19.63 18.44 -11.17
CA ASP A 327 -20.87 19.19 -10.90
C ASP A 327 -21.06 19.41 -9.39
N ASP A 328 -20.86 18.39 -8.56
CA ASP A 328 -20.96 18.49 -7.10
C ASP A 328 -19.90 19.44 -6.53
N ALA A 329 -18.69 19.44 -7.10
CA ALA A 329 -17.65 20.41 -6.77
C ALA A 329 -17.90 21.81 -7.33
N GLY A 330 -18.84 21.97 -8.28
CA GLY A 330 -19.13 23.23 -8.95
C GLY A 330 -17.97 23.75 -9.81
N VAL A 331 -17.15 22.84 -10.34
CA VAL A 331 -15.93 23.17 -11.09
C VAL A 331 -15.99 22.77 -12.57
N LEU A 332 -17.06 22.11 -13.04
CA LEU A 332 -17.15 21.62 -14.42
C LEU A 332 -16.90 22.72 -15.45
N ASN A 333 -17.53 23.89 -15.30
CA ASN A 333 -17.38 25.02 -16.24
C ASN A 333 -16.00 25.70 -16.15
N GLN A 334 -15.28 25.53 -15.04
CA GLN A 334 -13.93 26.06 -14.85
C GLN A 334 -12.88 25.15 -15.48
N PHE A 335 -13.16 23.84 -15.59
CA PHE A 335 -12.30 22.86 -16.24
C PHE A 335 -12.55 22.80 -17.76
N LEU A 336 -13.77 23.12 -18.22
CA LEU A 336 -14.11 23.18 -19.64
C LEU A 336 -13.62 24.48 -20.26
N VAL A 337 -12.53 24.41 -21.03
CA VAL A 337 -11.98 25.53 -21.80
C VAL A 337 -12.57 25.53 -23.22
N GLU A 338 -12.64 26.70 -23.87
CA GLU A 338 -13.13 26.84 -25.24
C GLU A 338 -12.45 25.84 -26.19
N GLY A 339 -13.25 25.07 -26.93
CA GLY A 339 -12.74 24.11 -27.93
C GLY A 339 -12.32 22.75 -27.40
N VAL A 340 -12.68 22.39 -26.16
CA VAL A 340 -12.54 21.04 -25.60
C VAL A 340 -13.92 20.45 -25.39
N GLU A 341 -14.17 19.27 -25.99
CA GLU A 341 -15.41 18.54 -25.74
C GLU A 341 -15.39 17.96 -24.33
N LYS A 342 -16.57 17.90 -23.71
CA LYS A 342 -16.72 17.38 -22.36
C LYS A 342 -16.19 15.95 -22.24
N THR A 343 -16.44 15.10 -23.24
CA THR A 343 -15.98 13.72 -23.27
C THR A 343 -14.48 13.59 -23.19
N ASP A 344 -13.73 14.49 -23.83
CA ASP A 344 -12.27 14.44 -23.82
C ASP A 344 -11.72 14.80 -22.42
N LEU A 345 -12.31 15.81 -21.76
CA LEU A 345 -11.97 16.18 -20.38
C LEU A 345 -12.22 15.00 -19.41
N LEU A 346 -13.38 14.36 -19.52
CA LEU A 346 -13.74 13.23 -18.66
C LEU A 346 -12.80 12.03 -18.89
N GLU A 347 -12.40 11.79 -20.13
CA GLU A 347 -11.42 10.76 -20.48
C GLU A 347 -10.06 11.00 -19.82
N LEU A 348 -9.52 12.22 -19.92
CA LEU A 348 -8.24 12.57 -19.31
C LEU A 348 -8.28 12.40 -17.78
N ILE A 349 -9.37 12.83 -17.13
CA ILE A 349 -9.53 12.66 -15.68
C ILE A 349 -9.60 11.17 -15.30
N ALA A 350 -10.29 10.34 -16.10
CA ALA A 350 -10.35 8.91 -15.87
C ALA A 350 -8.97 8.25 -15.97
N GLU A 351 -8.17 8.63 -16.97
CA GLU A 351 -6.81 8.09 -17.16
C GLU A 351 -5.84 8.53 -16.06
N VAL A 352 -5.79 9.83 -15.72
CA VAL A 352 -4.93 10.35 -14.65
C VAL A 352 -5.32 9.78 -13.28
N GLY A 353 -6.61 9.54 -13.07
CA GLY A 353 -7.13 8.83 -11.90
C GLY A 353 -7.00 7.31 -11.98
N LYS A 354 -6.21 6.77 -12.92
CA LYS A 354 -5.95 5.32 -13.11
C LYS A 354 -7.23 4.49 -13.15
N ARG A 355 -8.33 5.07 -13.65
CA ARG A 355 -9.66 4.46 -13.75
C ARG A 355 -10.22 3.96 -12.40
N SER A 356 -9.68 4.48 -11.29
CA SER A 356 -10.07 4.14 -9.93
C SER A 356 -10.91 5.29 -9.35
N PRO A 357 -12.13 5.04 -8.85
CA PRO A 357 -12.97 6.06 -8.25
C PRO A 357 -12.24 6.91 -7.20
N ARG A 358 -11.45 6.26 -6.34
CA ARG A 358 -10.70 6.94 -5.27
C ARG A 358 -9.61 7.85 -5.81
N GLU A 359 -8.82 7.35 -6.75
CA GLU A 359 -7.73 8.13 -7.35
C GLU A 359 -8.29 9.29 -8.19
N ILE A 360 -9.39 9.09 -8.91
CA ILE A 360 -10.12 10.16 -9.60
C ILE A 360 -10.52 11.28 -8.63
N VAL A 361 -11.16 10.95 -7.50
CA VAL A 361 -11.52 11.96 -6.48
C VAL A 361 -10.30 12.72 -5.98
N ARG A 362 -9.20 12.00 -5.69
CA ARG A 362 -7.95 12.62 -5.23
C ARG A 362 -7.36 13.57 -6.27
N LYS A 363 -7.36 13.16 -7.54
CA LYS A 363 -6.86 13.97 -8.66
C LYS A 363 -7.70 15.22 -8.86
N ILE A 364 -9.02 15.09 -8.87
CA ILE A 364 -9.93 16.25 -8.95
C ILE A 364 -9.70 17.19 -7.76
N ASN A 365 -9.63 16.67 -6.52
CA ASN A 365 -9.34 17.49 -5.34
C ASN A 365 -8.00 18.22 -5.44
N GLY A 366 -6.94 17.54 -5.88
CA GLY A 366 -5.63 18.15 -6.08
C GLY A 366 -5.67 19.29 -7.09
N LEU A 367 -6.37 19.10 -8.21
CA LEU A 367 -6.56 20.12 -9.23
C LEU A 367 -7.37 21.32 -8.71
N ILE A 368 -8.46 21.07 -7.97
CA ILE A 368 -9.27 22.12 -7.35
C ILE A 368 -8.41 22.96 -6.39
N VAL A 369 -7.60 22.32 -5.55
CA VAL A 369 -6.72 23.02 -4.61
C VAL A 369 -5.70 23.86 -5.36
N LYS A 370 -5.00 23.29 -6.36
CA LYS A 370 -4.00 24.02 -7.17
C LYS A 370 -4.61 25.24 -7.86
N TRP A 371 -5.77 25.07 -8.51
CA TRP A 371 -6.48 26.17 -9.17
C TRP A 371 -6.88 27.30 -8.20
N ARG A 372 -7.40 26.94 -7.02
CA ARG A 372 -7.82 27.94 -6.03
C ARG A 372 -6.64 28.71 -5.43
N ILE A 373 -5.51 28.04 -5.16
CA ILE A 373 -4.28 28.69 -4.67
C ILE A 373 -3.79 29.71 -5.70
N ALA A 374 -3.63 29.28 -6.96
CA ALA A 374 -3.12 30.13 -8.02
C ALA A 374 -3.99 31.39 -8.26
N ASN A 375 -5.32 31.24 -8.21
CA ASN A 375 -6.24 32.36 -8.34
C ASN A 375 -6.36 33.26 -7.09
N SER A 376 -5.82 32.84 -5.95
CA SER A 376 -5.83 33.64 -4.71
C SER A 376 -4.57 34.50 -4.52
N GLU A 377 -3.46 34.10 -5.15
CA GLU A 377 -2.14 34.75 -4.98
C GLU A 377 -1.77 35.69 -6.14
N LYS A 378 -2.41 35.55 -7.32
CA LYS A 378 -2.10 36.33 -8.52
C LYS A 378 -3.28 37.23 -8.91
N GLY A 379 -2.98 38.49 -9.23
CA GLY A 379 -3.97 39.44 -9.78
C GLY A 379 -4.58 38.95 -11.10
N GLU A 380 -5.70 39.55 -11.50
CA GLU A 380 -6.70 39.14 -12.52
C GLU A 380 -6.24 38.58 -13.89
N ASN A 381 -4.94 38.43 -14.19
CA ASN A 381 -4.41 38.08 -15.52
C ASN A 381 -3.54 36.81 -15.63
N GLU A 382 -3.30 36.03 -14.57
CA GLU A 382 -2.61 34.72 -14.67
C GLU A 382 -3.50 33.59 -14.14
N THR A 383 -4.35 33.04 -15.01
CA THR A 383 -5.22 31.89 -14.69
C THR A 383 -4.45 30.58 -14.81
N PHE A 384 -4.43 29.80 -13.72
CA PHE A 384 -3.94 28.41 -13.73
C PHE A 384 -4.76 27.55 -14.70
N ASP A 385 -4.12 27.04 -15.75
CA ASP A 385 -4.76 26.22 -16.78
C ASP A 385 -4.82 24.76 -16.29
N LEU A 386 -5.91 24.43 -15.59
CA LEU A 386 -6.19 23.09 -15.03
C LEU A 386 -6.03 21.96 -16.06
N LEU A 387 -6.39 22.25 -17.31
CA LEU A 387 -6.34 21.30 -18.41
C LEU A 387 -4.90 21.02 -18.85
N ALA A 388 -4.02 22.01 -18.82
CA ALA A 388 -2.59 21.83 -19.06
C ALA A 388 -1.97 20.82 -18.07
N GLY A 389 -2.44 20.82 -16.81
CA GLY A 389 -2.02 19.87 -15.77
C GLY A 389 -2.47 18.45 -16.06
N LEU A 390 -3.74 18.30 -16.44
CA LEU A 390 -4.29 17.01 -16.85
C LEU A 390 -3.57 16.46 -18.08
N ILE A 391 -3.31 17.27 -19.11
CA ILE A 391 -2.53 16.86 -20.29
C ILE A 391 -1.15 16.35 -19.88
N ASN A 392 -0.44 17.12 -19.04
CA ASN A 392 0.90 16.76 -18.58
C ASN A 392 0.90 15.42 -17.84
N GLU A 393 0.03 15.28 -16.83
CA GLU A 393 -0.06 14.05 -16.03
C GLU A 393 -0.47 12.84 -16.88
N THR A 394 -1.37 13.02 -17.85
CA THR A 394 -1.79 11.93 -18.74
C THR A 394 -0.63 11.46 -19.63
N ILE A 395 0.19 12.39 -20.13
CA ILE A 395 1.37 12.05 -20.94
C ILE A 395 2.44 11.37 -20.07
N SER A 396 2.72 11.91 -18.87
CA SER A 396 3.66 11.31 -17.90
C SER A 396 3.25 9.90 -17.47
N ASP A 397 1.96 9.65 -17.25
CA ASP A 397 1.45 8.31 -16.92
C ASP A 397 1.65 7.31 -18.08
N ARG A 398 1.49 7.74 -19.34
CA ARG A 398 1.78 6.89 -20.50
C ARG A 398 3.27 6.58 -20.63
N VAL A 399 4.14 7.53 -20.29
CA VAL A 399 5.59 7.30 -20.23
C VAL A 399 5.95 6.28 -19.16
N SER A 400 5.40 6.41 -17.94
CA SER A 400 5.67 5.45 -16.84
C SER A 400 5.19 4.03 -17.17
N LYS A 401 4.14 3.90 -17.99
CA LYS A 401 3.65 2.63 -18.57
C LYS A 401 4.48 2.11 -19.76
N GLY A 402 5.65 2.69 -20.03
CA GLY A 402 6.58 2.21 -21.05
C GLY A 402 6.22 2.57 -22.49
N LYS A 403 5.34 3.55 -22.72
CA LYS A 403 5.00 4.02 -24.07
C LYS A 403 6.07 4.98 -24.59
N LEU A 404 7.13 4.41 -25.15
CA LEU A 404 8.33 5.11 -25.64
C LEU A 404 8.02 6.30 -26.56
N GLU A 405 6.98 6.20 -27.38
CA GLU A 405 6.55 7.26 -28.29
C GLU A 405 6.19 8.57 -27.57
N TYR A 406 5.62 8.50 -26.36
CA TYR A 406 5.27 9.68 -25.54
C TYR A 406 6.52 10.28 -24.90
N ARG A 407 7.50 9.45 -24.54
CA ARG A 407 8.79 9.91 -24.00
C ARG A 407 9.59 10.63 -25.07
N GLU A 408 9.70 10.05 -26.26
CA GLU A 408 10.32 10.71 -27.40
C GLU A 408 9.62 12.01 -27.78
N PHE A 409 8.28 12.04 -27.68
CA PHE A 409 7.50 13.24 -27.90
C PHE A 409 7.85 14.35 -26.90
N LEU A 410 7.91 14.04 -25.59
CA LEU A 410 8.28 15.00 -24.55
C LEU A 410 9.71 15.54 -24.73
N ILE A 411 10.70 14.66 -24.88
CA ILE A 411 12.11 15.04 -25.06
C ILE A 411 12.25 15.99 -26.25
N ARG A 412 11.54 15.72 -27.36
CA ARG A 412 11.63 16.57 -28.55
C ARG A 412 10.83 17.88 -28.44
N LEU A 413 9.93 18.01 -27.45
CA LEU A 413 9.23 19.25 -27.09
C LEU A 413 10.04 20.13 -26.12
N GLU A 414 11.18 19.70 -25.56
CA GLU A 414 12.06 20.44 -24.62
C GLU A 414 12.79 21.62 -25.28
N TRP A 415 12.01 22.62 -25.67
CA TRP A 415 12.46 23.76 -26.44
C TRP A 415 13.26 24.78 -25.62
N THR A 416 14.20 25.48 -26.27
CA THR A 416 15.00 26.58 -25.69
C THR A 416 14.30 27.94 -25.86
N PRO A 417 14.07 28.73 -24.78
CA PRO A 417 13.49 30.07 -24.87
C PRO A 417 14.42 31.06 -25.59
N GLY A 418 13.89 31.88 -26.50
CA GLY A 418 14.62 33.02 -27.11
C GLY A 418 14.53 33.23 -28.62
N LYS A 419 13.69 32.49 -29.36
CA LYS A 419 13.37 32.79 -30.77
C LYS A 419 11.91 33.25 -30.87
N GLU A 420 11.66 34.37 -31.52
CA GLU A 420 10.37 35.09 -31.62
C GLU A 420 9.17 34.28 -32.21
N ASP A 421 9.30 32.98 -32.49
CA ASP A 421 8.32 32.16 -33.22
C ASP A 421 7.61 31.06 -32.40
N THR A 422 7.86 30.92 -31.09
CA THR A 422 7.32 29.82 -30.25
C THR A 422 5.79 29.78 -30.21
N ALA A 423 5.15 30.95 -30.09
CA ALA A 423 3.69 31.08 -30.09
C ALA A 423 3.06 30.81 -31.48
N SER A 424 3.75 31.20 -32.56
CA SER A 424 3.35 30.88 -33.95
C SER A 424 3.40 29.37 -34.20
N TYR A 425 4.39 28.69 -33.61
CA TYR A 425 4.58 27.26 -33.79
C TYR A 425 3.50 26.39 -33.15
N GLY A 426 3.16 26.58 -31.87
CA GLY A 426 2.09 25.79 -31.23
C GLY A 426 0.73 26.04 -31.89
N LYS A 427 0.49 27.27 -32.36
CA LYS A 427 -0.67 27.58 -33.19
C LYS A 427 -0.67 26.84 -34.52
N ASN A 428 0.46 26.80 -35.23
CA ASN A 428 0.61 26.02 -36.47
C ASN A 428 0.46 24.50 -36.22
N LEU A 429 0.83 24.02 -35.02
CA LEU A 429 0.66 22.63 -34.58
C LEU A 429 -0.79 22.27 -34.44
N ALA A 430 -1.51 23.03 -33.65
CA ALA A 430 -2.94 22.83 -33.50
C ALA A 430 -3.69 23.03 -34.83
N ASP A 431 -3.32 24.01 -35.66
CA ASP A 431 -3.93 24.20 -36.98
C ASP A 431 -3.63 23.02 -37.93
N GLY A 432 -2.46 22.41 -37.82
CA GLY A 432 -2.08 21.19 -38.54
C GLY A 432 -2.86 19.97 -38.06
N LEU A 433 -2.95 19.79 -36.74
CA LEU A 433 -3.67 18.70 -36.10
C LEU A 433 -5.21 18.78 -36.33
N ARG A 434 -5.79 19.99 -36.34
CA ARG A 434 -7.20 20.20 -36.73
C ARG A 434 -7.47 19.79 -38.17
N LYS A 435 -6.49 19.94 -39.06
CA LYS A 435 -6.61 19.51 -40.47
C LYS A 435 -6.47 17.98 -40.58
N THR A 436 -5.68 17.33 -39.74
CA THR A 436 -5.48 15.87 -39.78
C THR A 436 -6.64 15.07 -39.22
N GLN A 437 -7.45 15.63 -38.32
CA GLN A 437 -8.70 14.99 -37.86
C GLN A 437 -9.70 14.72 -39.00
N ARG A 438 -9.61 15.46 -40.12
CA ARG A 438 -10.45 15.28 -41.30
C ARG A 438 -9.85 14.36 -42.37
N ALA A 439 -8.72 13.72 -42.06
CA ALA A 439 -8.00 12.84 -42.98
C ALA A 439 -8.28 11.38 -42.65
N ASP A 440 -8.72 10.62 -43.66
CA ASP A 440 -9.18 9.24 -43.48
C ASP A 440 -8.05 8.22 -43.32
N ASN A 441 -6.80 8.61 -43.61
CA ASN A 441 -5.66 7.70 -43.57
C ASN A 441 -4.36 8.37 -43.11
N HIS A 442 -3.43 7.53 -42.61
CA HIS A 442 -2.14 7.93 -42.08
C HIS A 442 -1.30 8.75 -43.07
N VAL A 443 -1.36 8.46 -44.38
CA VAL A 443 -0.60 9.17 -45.42
C VAL A 443 -1.07 10.61 -45.56
N ASP A 444 -2.38 10.83 -45.50
CA ASP A 444 -2.98 12.17 -45.56
C ASP A 444 -2.71 12.95 -44.27
N LYS A 445 -2.75 12.31 -43.10
CA LYS A 445 -2.33 12.91 -41.82
C LYS A 445 -0.87 13.40 -41.89
N VAL A 446 0.05 12.56 -42.35
CA VAL A 446 1.48 12.90 -42.54
C VAL A 446 1.63 14.09 -43.49
N ARG A 447 0.92 14.08 -44.62
CA ARG A 447 1.00 15.13 -45.64
C ARG A 447 0.51 16.48 -45.10
N LEU A 448 -0.60 16.49 -44.37
CA LEU A 448 -1.20 17.70 -43.81
C LEU A 448 -0.33 18.30 -42.70
N LEU A 449 0.27 17.46 -41.84
CA LEU A 449 1.24 17.92 -40.84
C LEU A 449 2.50 18.47 -41.49
N LYS A 450 3.09 17.77 -42.48
CA LYS A 450 4.24 18.28 -43.24
C LYS A 450 3.94 19.60 -43.94
N ALA A 451 2.72 19.79 -44.42
CA ALA A 451 2.29 21.02 -45.07
C ALA A 451 2.11 22.19 -44.09
N ALA A 452 1.62 21.91 -42.87
CA ALA A 452 1.58 22.87 -41.77
C ALA A 452 3.00 23.21 -41.27
N PHE A 453 3.98 22.32 -41.47
CA PHE A 453 5.32 22.42 -40.91
C PHE A 453 6.45 22.16 -41.89
N LYS A 454 6.91 23.21 -42.57
CA LYS A 454 8.10 23.12 -43.43
C LYS A 454 9.42 22.87 -42.68
N LYS A 455 9.47 23.08 -41.36
CA LYS A 455 10.70 23.06 -40.55
C LYS A 455 10.64 22.14 -39.32
N MET A 456 9.55 21.40 -39.12
CA MET A 456 9.43 20.48 -37.98
C MET A 456 10.30 19.26 -38.20
N ASP A 457 11.01 18.86 -37.16
CA ASP A 457 11.83 17.66 -37.19
C ASP A 457 10.96 16.42 -37.51
N SER A 458 11.47 15.56 -38.39
CA SER A 458 10.70 14.43 -38.92
C SER A 458 10.38 13.39 -37.85
N ALA A 459 11.21 13.29 -36.81
CA ALA A 459 10.97 12.37 -35.70
C ALA A 459 9.86 12.89 -34.76
N ILE A 460 9.78 14.20 -34.54
CA ILE A 460 8.64 14.81 -33.80
C ILE A 460 7.33 14.58 -34.55
N MET A 461 7.33 14.77 -35.86
CA MET A 461 6.16 14.48 -36.69
C MET A 461 5.73 13.02 -36.55
N ASN A 462 6.66 12.08 -36.60
CA ASN A 462 6.33 10.66 -36.47
C ASN A 462 5.75 10.32 -35.10
N SER A 463 6.33 10.82 -34.00
CA SER A 463 5.77 10.62 -32.64
C SER A 463 4.37 11.23 -32.51
N LEU A 464 4.16 12.42 -33.08
CA LEU A 464 2.86 13.08 -33.09
C LEU A 464 1.80 12.27 -33.83
N ILE A 465 2.15 11.70 -34.99
CA ILE A 465 1.24 10.86 -35.77
C ILE A 465 0.91 9.58 -35.01
N ASP A 466 1.89 8.98 -34.34
CA ASP A 466 1.67 7.78 -33.53
C ASP A 466 0.73 8.06 -32.34
N ILE A 467 0.85 9.23 -31.69
CA ILE A 467 -0.11 9.69 -30.68
C ILE A 467 -1.51 9.89 -31.29
N LEU A 468 -1.60 10.54 -32.47
CA LEU A 468 -2.86 10.75 -33.20
C LEU A 468 -3.57 9.48 -33.63
N ASP A 469 -2.82 8.41 -33.87
CA ASP A 469 -3.39 7.11 -34.27
C ASP A 469 -3.79 6.27 -33.05
N LYS A 470 -3.29 6.59 -31.85
CA LYS A 470 -3.51 5.82 -30.61
C LYS A 470 -4.49 6.47 -29.63
N ASP A 471 -4.62 7.80 -29.64
CA ASP A 471 -5.37 8.52 -28.61
C ASP A 471 -6.12 9.74 -29.15
N GLU A 472 -7.37 9.51 -29.56
CA GLU A 472 -8.23 10.55 -30.13
C GLU A 472 -8.56 11.65 -29.10
N HIS A 473 -8.83 11.28 -27.84
CA HIS A 473 -9.22 12.20 -26.78
C HIS A 473 -8.10 13.17 -26.40
N LEU A 474 -6.88 12.66 -26.13
CA LEU A 474 -5.72 13.52 -25.89
C LEU A 474 -5.46 14.43 -27.08
N CYS A 475 -5.60 13.93 -28.31
CA CYS A 475 -5.40 14.74 -29.50
C CYS A 475 -6.42 15.86 -29.64
N ASN A 476 -7.69 15.61 -29.34
CA ASN A 476 -8.72 16.63 -29.32
C ASN A 476 -8.39 17.73 -28.29
N VAL A 477 -7.94 17.34 -27.10
CA VAL A 477 -7.50 18.30 -26.07
C VAL A 477 -6.29 19.11 -26.54
N LEU A 478 -5.28 18.46 -27.14
CA LEU A 478 -4.09 19.15 -27.68
C LEU A 478 -4.42 20.15 -28.80
N ASN A 479 -5.55 19.96 -29.50
CA ASN A 479 -6.04 20.84 -30.58
C ASN A 479 -6.79 22.07 -30.09
N SER A 480 -7.15 22.10 -28.81
CA SER A 480 -7.79 23.25 -28.19
C SER A 480 -6.79 24.39 -27.96
N PRO A 481 -7.24 25.65 -27.80
CA PRO A 481 -6.40 26.77 -27.37
C PRO A 481 -5.56 26.47 -26.10
N ALA A 482 -6.08 25.70 -25.16
CA ALA A 482 -5.34 25.28 -23.96
C ALA A 482 -4.23 24.28 -24.29
N GLY A 483 -4.55 23.27 -25.11
CA GLY A 483 -3.56 22.33 -25.65
C GLY A 483 -2.47 23.03 -26.47
N CYS A 484 -2.84 24.06 -27.24
CA CYS A 484 -1.89 24.90 -27.97
C CYS A 484 -0.90 25.58 -27.03
N ARG A 485 -1.40 26.19 -25.93
CA ARG A 485 -0.58 26.84 -24.91
C ARG A 485 0.35 25.83 -24.24
N TRP A 486 -0.16 24.65 -23.88
CA TRP A 486 0.64 23.55 -23.36
C TRP A 486 1.75 23.13 -24.34
N LEU A 487 1.47 23.09 -25.65
CA LEU A 487 2.47 22.77 -26.67
C LEU A 487 3.48 23.90 -26.92
N SER A 488 3.06 25.17 -26.89
CA SER A 488 3.92 26.32 -27.23
C SER A 488 4.77 26.83 -26.08
N GLU A 489 4.36 26.64 -24.83
CA GLU A 489 4.96 27.30 -23.68
C GLU A 489 5.48 26.28 -22.67
N LYS A 490 6.81 26.16 -22.59
CA LYS A 490 7.48 25.29 -21.62
C LYS A 490 7.04 25.61 -20.19
N ALA A 491 6.87 26.90 -19.86
CA ALA A 491 6.34 27.35 -18.57
C ALA A 491 4.93 26.80 -18.27
N TYR A 492 4.02 26.67 -19.23
CA TYR A 492 2.69 26.06 -19.00
C TYR A 492 2.75 24.55 -18.76
N ARG A 493 3.79 23.86 -19.26
CA ARG A 493 4.05 22.45 -18.95
C ARG A 493 4.72 22.29 -17.59
N GLU A 494 5.65 23.20 -17.27
CA GLU A 494 6.49 23.18 -16.07
C GLU A 494 5.86 23.83 -14.83
N GLU A 495 4.92 24.77 -14.97
CA GLU A 495 4.22 25.40 -13.83
C GLU A 495 3.50 24.33 -12.99
N MET A 496 3.14 23.20 -13.61
CA MET A 496 2.60 22.00 -12.98
C MET A 496 3.63 21.18 -12.19
N HIS A 497 4.93 21.34 -12.45
CA HIS A 497 6.03 20.78 -11.65
C HIS A 497 6.38 21.66 -10.44
N THR A 498 6.14 22.98 -10.50
CA THR A 498 6.55 23.92 -9.44
C THR A 498 5.54 24.08 -8.29
N THR A 499 4.40 23.38 -8.31
CA THR A 499 3.45 23.39 -7.18
C THR A 499 3.14 21.96 -6.76
N TYR A 500 4.03 21.42 -5.92
CA TYR A 500 3.94 20.16 -5.18
C TYR A 500 3.82 18.88 -6.03
N THR A 501 4.98 18.35 -6.42
CA THR A 501 5.29 16.94 -6.64
C THR A 501 6.67 16.72 -6.00
N GLU A 502 6.79 16.07 -4.82
CA GLU A 502 6.97 14.61 -4.76
C GLU A 502 7.19 14.00 -6.14
N ASN A 503 8.48 13.73 -6.41
CA ASN A 503 9.00 12.86 -7.46
C ASN A 503 8.93 13.36 -8.92
N GLU A 504 10.12 13.78 -9.37
CA GLU A 504 10.77 13.37 -10.62
C GLU A 504 10.48 14.16 -11.92
N THR A 505 11.53 14.85 -12.40
CA THR A 505 12.07 14.54 -13.73
C THR A 505 13.44 13.87 -13.55
N LEU A 506 13.43 12.55 -13.63
CA LEU A 506 14.58 11.66 -13.39
C LEU A 506 15.58 11.62 -14.58
N GLU A 507 15.37 12.39 -15.65
CA GLU A 507 16.21 12.31 -16.86
C GLU A 507 16.92 13.62 -17.25
N GLU A 508 16.29 14.80 -17.14
CA GLU A 508 17.01 16.08 -17.28
C GLU A 508 17.89 16.39 -16.04
N GLY A 509 17.57 15.78 -14.89
CA GLY A 509 18.35 15.89 -13.65
C GLY A 509 19.73 15.21 -13.72
N LEU A 510 19.91 14.19 -14.57
CA LEU A 510 21.17 13.44 -14.66
C LEU A 510 22.28 14.21 -15.38
N GLU A 511 21.96 14.98 -16.42
CA GLU A 511 22.94 15.82 -17.13
C GLU A 511 23.29 17.10 -16.36
N VAL A 512 22.32 17.70 -15.65
CA VAL A 512 22.55 18.89 -14.81
C VAL A 512 23.24 18.53 -13.49
N LEU A 513 22.99 17.36 -12.88
CA LEU A 513 23.75 16.86 -11.72
C LEU A 513 25.22 16.59 -12.06
N ALA A 514 25.54 16.16 -13.28
CA ALA A 514 26.92 16.02 -13.74
C ALA A 514 27.66 17.38 -13.81
N ALA A 515 26.95 18.47 -14.12
CA ALA A 515 27.52 19.82 -14.17
C ALA A 515 27.53 20.53 -12.79
N VAL A 516 26.49 20.33 -11.97
CA VAL A 516 26.33 21.02 -10.66
C VAL A 516 27.10 20.33 -9.53
N LYS A 517 27.51 19.05 -9.67
CA LYS A 517 28.48 18.40 -8.77
C LYS A 517 29.81 19.14 -8.62
N LYS A 518 30.11 20.12 -9.48
CA LYS A 518 31.35 20.92 -9.37
C LYS A 518 31.23 22.22 -8.58
N SER A 519 30.05 22.73 -8.20
CA SER A 519 30.01 24.03 -7.50
C SER A 519 28.69 24.39 -6.77
N ALA A 520 28.41 23.78 -5.62
CA ALA A 520 27.83 24.46 -4.44
C ALA A 520 27.71 23.49 -3.24
N PRO A 521 27.95 23.92 -1.98
CA PRO A 521 28.09 23.04 -0.83
C PRO A 521 26.74 22.61 -0.22
N ARG A 522 26.55 21.31 0.01
CA ARG A 522 25.44 20.75 0.80
C ARG A 522 25.53 21.24 2.26
N PRO A 523 24.39 21.46 2.96
CA PRO A 523 24.42 21.78 4.39
C PRO A 523 25.10 20.65 5.15
N LYS A 524 26.08 20.99 6.01
CA LYS A 524 26.79 20.01 6.83
C LYS A 524 25.85 19.47 7.90
N LEU A 525 25.58 18.16 7.88
CA LEU A 525 25.02 17.43 9.02
C LEU A 525 25.99 17.59 10.20
N THR A 526 25.54 18.17 11.32
CA THR A 526 26.30 18.15 12.58
C THR A 526 25.76 17.06 13.49
N GLU A 527 26.62 16.49 14.35
CA GLU A 527 26.27 15.40 15.30
C GLU A 527 25.03 15.70 16.15
N THR A 528 24.78 16.98 16.46
CA THR A 528 23.65 17.41 17.29
C THR A 528 22.30 17.32 16.58
N TYR A 529 22.22 17.55 15.26
CA TYR A 529 20.95 17.53 14.54
C TYR A 529 20.44 16.11 14.31
N ALA A 530 21.32 15.17 13.91
CA ALA A 530 20.91 13.81 13.56
C ALA A 530 20.54 12.92 14.76
N SER A 531 21.09 13.18 15.95
CA SER A 531 20.89 12.32 17.12
C SER A 531 19.66 12.68 17.95
N GLY A 532 19.37 13.96 18.19
CA GLY A 532 18.37 14.37 19.18
C GLY A 532 16.96 13.82 18.93
N LYS A 533 16.40 14.05 17.75
CA LYS A 533 14.96 13.81 17.53
C LYS A 533 14.60 12.36 17.23
N LEU A 534 15.45 11.61 16.52
CA LEU A 534 15.21 10.17 16.29
C LEU A 534 15.36 9.37 17.59
N THR A 535 16.31 9.74 18.45
CA THR A 535 16.42 9.16 19.80
C THR A 535 15.22 9.53 20.69
N ASP A 536 14.62 10.71 20.50
CA ASP A 536 13.38 11.09 21.21
C ASP A 536 12.16 10.29 20.72
N ILE A 537 12.10 9.99 19.42
CA ILE A 537 11.01 9.21 18.81
C ILE A 537 11.10 7.73 19.17
N VAL A 538 12.31 7.17 19.07
CA VAL A 538 12.60 5.78 19.43
C VAL A 538 13.74 5.78 20.46
N PRO A 539 13.43 5.58 21.76
CA PRO A 539 14.42 5.59 22.81
C PRO A 539 15.62 4.70 22.50
N GLY A 540 16.81 5.29 22.55
CA GLY A 540 18.07 4.58 22.32
C GLY A 540 18.49 4.41 20.86
N LEU A 541 17.66 4.80 19.87
CA LEU A 541 18.08 4.82 18.47
C LEU A 541 18.96 6.05 18.19
N LYS A 542 20.28 5.88 18.26
CA LYS A 542 21.26 6.94 18.00
C LYS A 542 21.82 6.85 16.59
N ILE A 543 22.07 8.01 15.98
CA ILE A 543 22.65 8.14 14.65
C ILE A 543 24.05 8.73 14.75
N ILE A 544 25.02 8.07 14.11
CA ILE A 544 26.41 8.50 13.94
C ILE A 544 26.56 9.16 12.57
N ILE A 545 27.22 10.32 12.51
CA ILE A 545 27.56 10.96 11.24
C ILE A 545 28.87 10.38 10.71
N VAL A 546 28.77 9.65 9.62
CA VAL A 546 29.91 9.14 8.86
C VAL A 546 30.42 10.26 7.95
N PRO A 547 31.72 10.64 8.03
CA PRO A 547 32.26 11.74 7.24
C PRO A 547 32.29 11.41 5.75
N ALA A 548 32.25 12.43 4.89
CA ALA A 548 32.51 12.24 3.46
C ALA A 548 33.96 11.80 3.24
N GLY A 549 34.21 10.94 2.25
CA GLY A 549 35.55 10.53 1.92
C GLY A 549 35.63 9.54 0.76
N GLU A 550 36.85 9.07 0.51
CA GLU A 550 37.17 8.12 -0.56
C GLU A 550 37.87 6.91 0.04
N PHE A 551 37.52 5.71 -0.44
CA PHE A 551 38.13 4.45 0.02
C PHE A 551 38.20 3.41 -1.09
N GLN A 552 38.98 2.36 -0.83
CA GLN A 552 39.04 1.17 -1.68
C GLN A 552 38.04 0.14 -1.17
N MET A 553 37.04 -0.18 -1.99
CA MET A 553 35.96 -1.13 -1.71
C MET A 553 36.27 -2.48 -2.34
N GLY A 554 35.93 -3.57 -1.65
CA GLY A 554 36.20 -4.94 -2.07
C GLY A 554 37.51 -5.54 -1.55
N SER A 555 37.85 -6.73 -2.05
CA SER A 555 38.99 -7.52 -1.56
C SER A 555 39.64 -8.35 -2.67
N ASP A 556 40.94 -8.13 -2.90
CA ASP A 556 41.72 -8.95 -3.84
C ASP A 556 42.04 -10.34 -3.28
N ASP A 557 41.98 -10.53 -1.95
CA ASP A 557 42.22 -11.80 -1.26
C ASP A 557 40.91 -12.53 -0.87
N GLY A 558 39.76 -11.97 -1.24
CA GLY A 558 38.41 -12.45 -0.93
C GLY A 558 37.82 -13.42 -1.95
N GLU A 559 36.50 -13.63 -1.85
CA GLU A 559 35.73 -14.39 -2.84
C GLU A 559 35.68 -13.65 -4.20
N ASP A 560 35.39 -14.37 -5.29
CA ASP A 560 35.38 -13.76 -6.63
C ASP A 560 34.35 -12.62 -6.77
N ARG A 561 33.25 -12.68 -6.00
CA ARG A 561 32.22 -11.63 -5.92
C ARG A 561 32.63 -10.39 -5.11
N GLU A 562 33.75 -10.45 -4.37
CA GLU A 562 34.31 -9.31 -3.64
C GLU A 562 35.39 -8.57 -4.47
N ARG A 563 35.69 -9.09 -5.66
CA ARG A 563 36.66 -8.55 -6.60
C ARG A 563 35.98 -7.82 -7.76
N PRO A 564 36.68 -6.90 -8.43
CA PRO A 564 37.97 -6.33 -8.06
C PRO A 564 37.86 -5.20 -7.02
N VAL A 565 38.96 -4.93 -6.31
CA VAL A 565 39.06 -3.72 -5.49
C VAL A 565 38.91 -2.47 -6.37
N HIS A 566 38.01 -1.56 -6.02
CA HIS A 566 37.72 -0.35 -6.79
C HIS A 566 37.54 0.88 -5.88
N THR A 567 37.63 2.07 -6.47
CA THR A 567 37.63 3.33 -5.70
C THR A 567 36.24 3.93 -5.62
N VAL A 568 35.75 4.13 -4.40
CA VAL A 568 34.44 4.71 -4.13
C VAL A 568 34.59 6.00 -3.33
N LYS A 569 33.82 7.02 -3.72
CA LYS A 569 33.74 8.30 -3.03
C LYS A 569 32.31 8.52 -2.52
N LEU A 570 32.18 8.76 -1.22
CA LEU A 570 30.89 8.95 -0.56
C LEU A 570 30.76 10.36 0.01
N ASP A 571 29.55 10.90 -0.08
CA ASP A 571 29.15 12.06 0.71
C ASP A 571 28.98 11.67 2.19
N SER A 572 28.93 12.64 3.10
CA SER A 572 28.64 12.36 4.51
C SER A 572 27.20 11.88 4.68
N PHE A 573 26.97 10.89 5.54
CA PHE A 573 25.65 10.34 5.82
C PHE A 573 25.49 9.99 7.30
N GLY A 574 24.25 9.81 7.75
CA GLY A 574 23.95 9.29 9.08
C GLY A 574 23.73 7.77 9.03
N MET A 575 24.25 7.03 10.00
CA MET A 575 24.04 5.59 10.17
C MET A 575 23.67 5.29 11.61
N SER A 576 22.81 4.29 11.85
CA SER A 576 22.50 3.87 13.22
C SER A 576 23.77 3.40 13.94
N GLU A 577 23.93 3.79 15.20
CA GLU A 577 25.11 3.46 16.02
C GLU A 577 25.30 1.94 16.19
N THR A 578 24.19 1.20 16.17
CA THR A 578 24.11 -0.25 16.31
C THR A 578 23.16 -0.80 15.24
N PRO A 579 23.15 -2.13 15.02
CA PRO A 579 21.99 -2.80 14.47
C PRO A 579 20.72 -2.42 15.26
N VAL A 580 19.57 -2.40 14.57
CA VAL A 580 18.28 -2.11 15.21
C VAL A 580 17.99 -3.18 16.25
N THR A 581 17.72 -2.79 17.49
CA THR A 581 17.44 -3.75 18.56
C THR A 581 16.01 -4.28 18.48
N GLN A 582 15.77 -5.43 19.12
CA GLN A 582 14.42 -5.99 19.28
C GLN A 582 13.45 -4.97 19.88
N ALA A 583 13.86 -4.24 20.93
CA ALA A 583 13.05 -3.20 21.55
C ALA A 583 12.72 -2.04 20.60
N GLN A 584 13.71 -1.56 19.84
CA GLN A 584 13.53 -0.47 18.88
C GLN A 584 12.61 -0.89 17.74
N TYR A 585 12.82 -2.10 17.20
CA TYR A 585 11.99 -2.65 16.15
C TYR A 585 10.54 -2.82 16.63
N GLN A 586 10.34 -3.40 17.80
CA GLN A 586 9.01 -3.59 18.38
C GLN A 586 8.31 -2.25 18.67
N ALA A 587 9.04 -1.22 19.10
CA ALA A 587 8.47 0.11 19.34
C ALA A 587 7.90 0.76 18.06
N VAL A 588 8.51 0.51 16.90
CA VAL A 588 8.09 1.08 15.61
C VAL A 588 7.11 0.17 14.86
N MET A 589 7.36 -1.13 14.90
CA MET A 589 6.63 -2.13 14.10
C MET A 589 5.44 -2.71 14.85
N GLY A 590 5.48 -2.71 16.18
CA GLY A 590 4.48 -3.30 17.07
C GLY A 590 4.63 -4.80 17.28
N VAL A 591 5.64 -5.43 16.65
CA VAL A 591 5.91 -6.87 16.67
C VAL A 591 7.40 -7.13 16.87
N ASN A 592 7.77 -8.29 17.42
CA ASN A 592 9.15 -8.75 17.52
C ASN A 592 9.25 -10.15 16.88
N PRO A 593 9.83 -10.27 15.65
CA PRO A 593 9.91 -11.54 14.95
C PRO A 593 11.08 -12.43 15.40
N SER A 594 11.95 -11.92 16.27
CA SER A 594 13.19 -12.60 16.68
C SER A 594 12.99 -14.02 17.19
N GLU A 595 13.91 -14.93 16.88
CA GLU A 595 13.99 -16.25 17.52
C GLU A 595 14.64 -16.17 18.90
N PHE A 596 15.66 -15.33 19.05
CA PHE A 596 16.48 -15.23 20.27
C PHE A 596 15.90 -14.25 21.30
N GLN A 597 14.57 -14.32 21.49
CA GLN A 597 13.84 -13.56 22.51
C GLN A 597 14.08 -14.13 23.92
N GLU A 598 13.69 -13.36 24.94
CA GLU A 598 13.65 -13.82 26.32
C GLU A 598 12.71 -15.03 26.45
N LYS A 599 13.29 -16.22 26.70
CA LYS A 599 12.55 -17.39 27.14
C LYS A 599 12.94 -17.62 28.59
N ASP A 600 11.99 -17.46 29.50
CA ASP A 600 12.08 -17.76 30.94
C ASP A 600 12.82 -16.77 31.86
N HIS A 601 12.73 -15.44 31.67
CA HIS A 601 13.13 -14.39 32.64
C HIS A 601 14.53 -14.51 33.30
N LEU A 602 15.45 -15.27 32.69
CA LEU A 602 16.75 -15.62 33.27
C LEU A 602 17.94 -15.08 32.46
N GLU A 603 17.70 -14.48 31.29
CA GLU A 603 18.75 -13.88 30.46
C GLU A 603 18.56 -12.36 30.34
N ASP A 604 19.28 -11.60 31.17
CA ASP A 604 19.33 -10.14 31.07
C ASP A 604 19.78 -9.69 29.67
N GLY A 605 19.06 -8.73 29.08
CA GLY A 605 19.51 -7.99 27.90
C GLY A 605 18.94 -8.46 26.55
N ALA A 606 17.86 -9.24 26.51
CA ALA A 606 17.29 -9.73 25.24
C ALA A 606 16.67 -8.60 24.39
N ALA A 607 16.06 -7.61 25.03
CA ALA A 607 15.48 -6.43 24.37
C ALA A 607 16.54 -5.59 23.61
N GLU A 608 17.79 -5.65 24.07
CA GLU A 608 18.96 -4.98 23.49
C GLU A 608 19.69 -5.85 22.45
N ARG A 609 19.24 -7.07 22.17
CA ARG A 609 19.77 -7.86 21.05
C ARG A 609 19.32 -7.26 19.72
N PRO A 610 20.07 -7.44 18.63
CA PRO A 610 19.59 -7.09 17.29
C PRO A 610 18.29 -7.86 16.99
N VAL A 611 17.37 -7.20 16.29
CA VAL A 611 16.21 -7.90 15.74
C VAL A 611 16.66 -8.80 14.59
N GLU A 612 16.15 -10.03 14.54
CA GLU A 612 16.40 -11.00 13.48
C GLU A 612 15.09 -11.69 13.04
N TYR A 613 15.12 -12.51 11.99
CA TYR A 613 13.93 -12.91 11.19
C TYR A 613 13.18 -11.72 10.56
N VAL A 614 13.92 -10.69 10.14
CA VAL A 614 13.40 -9.53 9.42
C VAL A 614 13.81 -9.63 7.95
N SER A 615 12.84 -9.59 7.03
CA SER A 615 13.14 -9.54 5.59
C SER A 615 13.57 -8.14 5.15
N TRP A 616 14.18 -8.01 3.98
CA TRP A 616 14.54 -6.71 3.40
C TRP A 616 13.32 -5.77 3.29
N ASN A 617 12.17 -6.31 2.89
CA ASN A 617 10.92 -5.54 2.78
C ASN A 617 10.47 -5.04 4.16
N ASP A 618 10.55 -5.86 5.19
CA ASP A 618 10.19 -5.47 6.56
C ASP A 618 11.11 -4.36 7.08
N ALA A 619 12.40 -4.45 6.78
CA ALA A 619 13.39 -3.43 7.13
C ALA A 619 13.10 -2.10 6.40
N MET A 620 12.70 -2.14 5.13
CA MET A 620 12.28 -0.94 4.39
C MET A 620 10.99 -0.32 4.94
N VAL A 621 10.02 -1.13 5.37
CA VAL A 621 8.81 -0.64 6.06
C VAL A 621 9.16 0.01 7.40
N PHE A 622 10.09 -0.58 8.17
CA PHE A 622 10.60 0.03 9.40
C PHE A 622 11.22 1.42 9.12
N CYS A 623 12.06 1.54 8.10
CA CYS A 623 12.63 2.82 7.66
C CYS A 623 11.55 3.83 7.23
N GLU A 624 10.52 3.40 6.51
CA GLU A 624 9.41 4.26 6.08
C GLU A 624 8.61 4.77 7.28
N ARG A 625 8.32 3.91 8.26
CA ARG A 625 7.64 4.30 9.50
C ARG A 625 8.47 5.30 10.30
N LEU A 626 9.78 5.09 10.43
CA LEU A 626 10.67 6.07 11.07
C LEU A 626 10.67 7.42 10.33
N THR A 627 10.70 7.41 9.00
CA THR A 627 10.61 8.62 8.17
C THR A 627 9.31 9.39 8.45
N LYS A 628 8.18 8.68 8.55
CA LYS A 628 6.86 9.26 8.89
C LYS A 628 6.84 9.81 10.32
N LEU A 629 7.39 9.08 11.29
CA LEU A 629 7.48 9.53 12.68
C LEU A 629 8.38 10.77 12.83
N ALA A 630 9.43 10.87 12.01
CA ALA A 630 10.30 12.03 11.89
C ALA A 630 9.63 13.22 11.15
N LYS A 631 8.39 13.07 10.68
CA LYS A 631 7.57 14.11 10.01
C LYS A 631 8.30 14.79 8.84
N GLY A 632 9.07 14.02 8.07
CA GLY A 632 9.77 14.48 6.87
C GLY A 632 11.04 15.28 7.12
N GLU A 633 11.49 15.44 8.37
CA GLU A 633 12.77 16.10 8.68
C GLU A 633 13.98 15.26 8.28
N TYR A 634 13.83 13.93 8.33
CA TYR A 634 14.84 12.96 7.92
C TYR A 634 14.19 11.90 7.04
N ARG A 635 14.86 11.55 5.93
CA ARG A 635 14.56 10.34 5.18
C ARG A 635 15.43 9.21 5.74
N VAL A 636 14.79 8.21 6.34
CA VAL A 636 15.45 7.02 6.87
C VAL A 636 15.33 5.90 5.83
N THR A 637 16.43 5.20 5.58
CA THR A 637 16.51 4.08 4.62
C THR A 637 17.66 3.15 5.01
N LEU A 638 17.79 2.00 4.33
CA LEU A 638 18.92 1.10 4.48
C LEU A 638 20.20 1.73 3.90
N PRO A 639 21.39 1.43 4.44
CA PRO A 639 22.64 1.88 3.83
C PRO A 639 22.81 1.23 2.46
N THR A 640 23.49 1.92 1.55
CA THR A 640 24.07 1.23 0.39
C THR A 640 25.20 0.29 0.85
N GLU A 641 25.52 -0.74 0.06
CA GLU A 641 26.64 -1.65 0.32
C GLU A 641 27.95 -0.86 0.51
N ALA A 642 28.15 0.16 -0.33
CA ALA A 642 29.32 1.03 -0.23
C ALA A 642 29.35 1.86 1.04
N GLN A 643 28.21 2.40 1.47
CA GLN A 643 28.10 3.11 2.75
C GLN A 643 28.38 2.16 3.92
N TRP A 644 27.86 0.93 3.86
CA TRP A 644 28.06 -0.08 4.89
C TRP A 644 29.54 -0.48 5.01
N GLU A 645 30.22 -0.80 3.90
CA GLU A 645 31.64 -1.19 3.92
C GLU A 645 32.54 -0.02 4.36
N TYR A 646 32.27 1.20 3.87
CA TYR A 646 33.01 2.39 4.27
C TYR A 646 32.90 2.65 5.78
N ALA A 647 31.67 2.56 6.29
CA ALA A 647 31.36 2.69 7.70
C ALA A 647 32.00 1.58 8.53
N CYS A 648 31.99 0.33 8.04
CA CYS A 648 32.61 -0.82 8.68
C CYS A 648 34.12 -0.60 8.84
N ARG A 649 34.81 -0.25 7.74
CA ARG A 649 36.27 -0.04 7.70
C ARG A 649 36.73 1.14 8.55
N ALA A 650 35.95 2.22 8.65
CA ALA A 650 36.26 3.40 9.46
C ALA A 650 37.71 3.92 9.30
N GLY A 651 38.21 3.92 8.06
CA GLY A 651 39.56 4.36 7.70
C GLY A 651 40.65 3.29 7.72
N THR A 652 40.33 2.04 8.09
CA THR A 652 41.26 0.91 7.99
C THR A 652 41.32 0.35 6.55
N THR A 653 42.45 -0.28 6.22
CA THR A 653 42.68 -0.99 4.94
C THR A 653 42.89 -2.49 5.15
N THR A 654 42.77 -2.95 6.39
CA THR A 654 42.88 -4.35 6.80
C THR A 654 41.59 -5.12 6.50
N PRO A 655 41.61 -6.47 6.53
CA PRO A 655 40.41 -7.29 6.33
C PRO A 655 39.29 -7.01 7.35
N PHE A 656 39.64 -6.68 8.59
CA PHE A 656 38.69 -6.25 9.62
C PHE A 656 39.06 -4.86 10.11
N ASN A 657 38.09 -4.14 10.68
CA ASN A 657 38.36 -2.84 11.30
C ASN A 657 39.17 -2.95 12.60
N THR A 658 39.32 -4.17 13.13
CA THR A 658 40.17 -4.52 14.27
C THR A 658 41.58 -4.95 13.86
N GLY A 659 41.87 -5.03 12.55
CA GLY A 659 43.17 -5.42 12.00
C GLY A 659 43.11 -6.68 11.12
N ASP A 660 44.16 -7.49 11.16
CA ASP A 660 44.35 -8.64 10.26
C ASP A 660 43.54 -9.90 10.65
N ASN A 661 42.88 -9.88 11.81
CA ASN A 661 42.08 -10.99 12.30
C ASN A 661 40.95 -10.51 13.21
N LEU A 662 39.90 -11.33 13.34
CA LEU A 662 38.75 -11.11 14.21
C LEU A 662 38.73 -12.15 15.34
N THR A 663 38.71 -11.73 16.60
CA THR A 663 38.63 -12.64 17.76
C THR A 663 37.23 -12.66 18.37
N THR A 664 36.93 -13.69 19.17
CA THR A 664 35.63 -13.82 19.87
C THR A 664 35.41 -12.75 20.96
N ASP A 665 36.47 -12.03 21.35
CA ASP A 665 36.41 -10.88 22.26
C ASP A 665 36.10 -9.57 21.51
N GLN A 666 36.07 -9.61 20.17
CA GLN A 666 35.85 -8.45 19.30
C GLN A 666 34.52 -8.51 18.55
N ALA A 667 33.96 -9.71 18.34
CA ALA A 667 32.71 -9.92 17.63
C ALA A 667 32.06 -11.26 17.98
N ASN A 668 30.76 -11.37 17.76
CA ASN A 668 30.01 -12.63 17.86
C ASN A 668 29.89 -13.27 16.48
N TYR A 669 30.68 -14.30 16.16
CA TYR A 669 30.64 -14.96 14.85
C TYR A 669 30.86 -16.46 14.97
N ASN A 670 30.68 -17.20 13.88
CA ASN A 670 30.95 -18.64 13.85
C ASN A 670 32.46 -18.94 13.83
N CYS A 671 33.09 -18.89 15.00
CA CYS A 671 34.53 -19.11 15.21
C CYS A 671 35.00 -20.57 14.99
N ASN A 672 34.12 -21.45 14.51
CA ASN A 672 34.54 -22.74 13.92
C ASN A 672 35.23 -22.57 12.55
N TYR A 673 35.04 -21.40 11.92
CA TYR A 673 35.62 -20.98 10.65
C TYR A 673 36.37 -19.67 10.83
N PRO A 674 37.49 -19.66 11.58
CA PRO A 674 38.29 -18.45 11.75
C PRO A 674 38.86 -18.00 10.40
N TYR A 675 39.08 -16.69 10.27
CA TYR A 675 39.75 -16.15 9.09
C TYR A 675 41.17 -16.73 9.01
N LYS A 676 41.55 -17.29 7.86
CA LYS A 676 42.85 -17.96 7.65
C LYS A 676 43.11 -19.05 8.73
N ASN A 677 44.37 -19.25 9.12
CA ASN A 677 44.78 -20.31 10.06
C ASN A 677 44.79 -19.86 11.54
N TYR A 678 43.95 -18.89 11.92
CA TYR A 678 43.88 -18.43 13.30
C TYR A 678 43.18 -19.47 14.21
N PRO A 679 43.43 -19.44 15.53
CA PRO A 679 42.82 -20.41 16.45
C PRO A 679 41.30 -20.30 16.51
N LYS A 680 40.62 -21.45 16.63
CA LYS A 680 39.17 -21.49 16.86
C LYS A 680 38.83 -21.02 18.28
N GLY A 681 37.74 -20.27 18.40
CA GLY A 681 37.16 -19.83 19.68
C GLY A 681 35.95 -20.66 20.11
N GLU A 682 35.28 -20.21 21.17
CA GLU A 682 34.00 -20.79 21.64
C GLU A 682 32.81 -20.17 20.88
N TYR A 683 32.01 -21.00 20.21
CA TYR A 683 30.87 -20.56 19.42
C TYR A 683 29.62 -20.43 20.30
N ILE A 684 29.08 -19.21 20.39
CA ILE A 684 27.95 -18.87 21.28
C ILE A 684 26.60 -19.39 20.74
N GLY A 685 26.43 -19.45 19.42
CA GLY A 685 25.23 -20.03 18.79
C GLY A 685 23.93 -19.22 18.91
N LYS A 686 24.01 -17.97 19.38
CA LYS A 686 22.88 -17.02 19.50
C LYS A 686 23.35 -15.57 19.38
N THR A 687 22.43 -14.65 19.12
CA THR A 687 22.70 -13.21 19.14
C THR A 687 23.08 -12.72 20.54
N THR A 688 23.91 -11.68 20.62
CA THR A 688 24.27 -10.98 21.87
C THR A 688 23.70 -9.57 21.87
N PRO A 689 23.51 -8.95 23.06
CA PRO A 689 23.13 -7.54 23.14
C PRO A 689 24.06 -6.66 22.29
N VAL A 690 23.50 -5.66 21.61
CA VAL A 690 24.31 -4.69 20.86
C VAL A 690 25.25 -3.94 21.80
N LYS A 691 26.38 -3.47 21.28
CA LYS A 691 27.46 -2.81 22.05
C LYS A 691 28.13 -3.68 23.12
N LYS A 692 27.99 -5.01 23.02
CA LYS A 692 28.78 -5.92 23.85
C LYS A 692 30.28 -5.80 23.54
N TYR A 693 30.61 -5.54 22.27
CA TYR A 693 31.98 -5.41 21.78
C TYR A 693 32.36 -3.93 21.59
N SER A 694 33.66 -3.65 21.45
CA SER A 694 34.12 -2.27 21.22
C SER A 694 33.68 -1.74 19.86
N PRO A 695 33.37 -0.44 19.73
CA PRO A 695 33.03 0.15 18.44
C PRO A 695 34.27 0.30 17.56
N ASN A 696 34.05 0.54 16.27
CA ASN A 696 35.11 0.98 15.37
C ASN A 696 35.53 2.45 15.63
N ALA A 697 36.49 2.94 14.84
CA ALA A 697 37.05 4.29 15.01
C ALA A 697 36.04 5.45 14.86
N TRP A 698 34.86 5.18 14.30
CA TRP A 698 33.79 6.18 14.14
C TRP A 698 32.64 6.00 15.13
N GLY A 699 32.73 5.04 16.06
CA GLY A 699 31.70 4.83 17.09
C GLY A 699 30.54 3.93 16.66
N LEU A 700 30.68 3.20 15.55
CA LEU A 700 29.71 2.18 15.12
C LEU A 700 30.05 0.83 15.75
N TYR A 701 29.03 0.14 16.24
CA TYR A 701 29.15 -1.14 16.94
C TYR A 701 28.66 -2.30 16.09
N ASP A 702 29.14 -3.50 16.41
CA ASP A 702 28.65 -4.77 15.84
C ASP A 702 28.75 -4.90 14.30
N MET A 703 29.55 -4.04 13.64
CA MET A 703 29.84 -4.11 12.18
C MET A 703 30.49 -5.44 11.72
N HIS A 704 30.92 -6.28 12.67
CA HIS A 704 31.39 -7.64 12.43
C HIS A 704 30.55 -8.61 13.26
N GLY A 705 29.81 -9.50 12.58
CA GLY A 705 29.07 -10.59 13.21
C GLY A 705 27.74 -10.16 13.85
N ASN A 706 27.31 -10.92 14.86
CA ASN A 706 26.01 -10.87 15.54
C ASN A 706 24.83 -11.23 14.63
N VAL A 707 24.54 -10.41 13.61
CA VAL A 707 23.53 -10.63 12.57
C VAL A 707 24.04 -10.14 11.21
N TRP A 708 23.48 -10.65 10.12
CA TRP A 708 23.66 -10.05 8.80
C TRP A 708 22.83 -8.76 8.69
N GLU A 709 23.27 -7.78 7.89
CA GLU A 709 22.69 -6.44 7.86
C GLU A 709 22.26 -6.05 6.44
N TRP A 710 20.94 -5.92 6.22
CA TRP A 710 20.41 -5.61 4.89
C TRP A 710 20.93 -4.27 4.35
N CYS A 711 21.44 -4.30 3.12
CA CYS A 711 21.76 -3.10 2.34
C CYS A 711 20.67 -2.81 1.30
N LEU A 712 20.63 -1.59 0.79
CA LEU A 712 19.65 -1.13 -0.20
C LEU A 712 19.82 -1.85 -1.56
N ASP A 713 21.06 -2.17 -1.91
CA ASP A 713 21.51 -2.58 -3.24
C ASP A 713 20.92 -3.93 -3.67
N TRP A 714 20.67 -4.05 -4.97
CA TRP A 714 20.55 -5.35 -5.62
C TRP A 714 21.92 -6.00 -5.73
N PHE A 715 21.99 -7.32 -5.56
CA PHE A 715 23.24 -8.07 -5.71
C PHE A 715 23.48 -8.44 -7.17
N ASP A 716 24.66 -8.10 -7.69
CA ASP A 716 25.20 -8.59 -8.96
C ASP A 716 26.72 -8.84 -8.82
N GLU A 717 27.16 -10.06 -9.14
CA GLU A 717 28.56 -10.49 -9.10
C GLU A 717 29.48 -9.65 -10.01
N LYS A 718 28.94 -8.98 -11.03
CA LYS A 718 29.71 -8.17 -11.99
C LYS A 718 29.76 -6.69 -11.66
N TYR A 719 29.02 -6.23 -10.66
CA TYR A 719 28.89 -4.80 -10.40
C TYR A 719 30.25 -4.15 -10.06
N TYR A 720 31.12 -4.85 -9.33
CA TYR A 720 32.47 -4.35 -9.00
C TYR A 720 33.37 -4.21 -10.23
N ASP A 721 33.23 -5.08 -11.23
CA ASP A 721 33.97 -4.95 -12.50
C ASP A 721 33.55 -3.69 -13.25
N GLU A 722 32.25 -3.37 -13.22
CA GLU A 722 31.70 -2.16 -13.84
C GLU A 722 32.20 -0.90 -13.11
N CYS A 723 32.16 -0.91 -11.78
CA CYS A 723 32.71 0.16 -10.96
C CYS A 723 34.21 0.37 -11.23
N LYS A 724 34.99 -0.72 -11.32
CA LYS A 724 36.43 -0.64 -11.63
C LYS A 724 36.70 -0.03 -13.00
N LYS A 725 35.89 -0.37 -14.00
CA LYS A 725 35.99 0.21 -15.36
C LYS A 725 35.63 1.70 -15.36
N ALA A 726 34.69 2.11 -14.53
CA ALA A 726 34.28 3.52 -14.38
C ALA A 726 35.31 4.38 -13.62
N GLY A 727 36.22 3.77 -12.87
CA GLY A 727 37.29 4.46 -12.15
C GLY A 727 36.87 4.81 -10.72
N VAL A 728 36.64 6.10 -10.45
CA VAL A 728 36.12 6.57 -9.17
C VAL A 728 34.61 6.69 -9.27
N VAL A 729 33.88 5.89 -8.49
CA VAL A 729 32.42 5.89 -8.48
C VAL A 729 31.91 6.69 -7.29
N GLU A 730 31.00 7.64 -7.52
CA GLU A 730 30.47 8.52 -6.48
C GLU A 730 29.09 8.07 -6.00
N ASN A 731 28.95 7.75 -4.72
CA ASN A 731 27.71 7.24 -4.08
C ASN A 731 27.02 6.11 -4.89
N PRO A 732 27.72 4.99 -5.17
CA PRO A 732 27.09 3.84 -5.85
C PRO A 732 25.92 3.29 -5.03
N ALA A 733 24.87 2.83 -5.71
CA ALA A 733 23.66 2.28 -5.11
C ALA A 733 23.27 0.90 -5.69
N GLY A 734 24.26 0.21 -6.27
CA GLY A 734 24.08 -1.09 -6.92
C GLY A 734 23.53 -0.98 -8.34
N PRO A 735 23.31 -2.13 -9.00
CA PRO A 735 22.61 -2.21 -10.28
C PRO A 735 21.12 -1.83 -10.13
N GLU A 736 20.49 -1.45 -11.25
CA GLU A 736 19.10 -1.00 -11.28
C GLU A 736 18.10 -2.14 -10.94
N ASP A 737 18.44 -3.38 -11.26
CA ASP A 737 17.65 -4.58 -10.98
C ASP A 737 18.52 -5.77 -10.49
N GLY A 738 17.85 -6.82 -9.99
CA GLY A 738 18.51 -8.03 -9.51
C GLY A 738 17.52 -9.02 -8.92
N SER A 739 17.99 -10.23 -8.59
CA SER A 739 17.16 -11.30 -8.01
C SER A 739 17.24 -11.40 -6.49
N SER A 740 18.23 -10.75 -5.87
CA SER A 740 18.53 -10.81 -4.43
C SER A 740 19.09 -9.47 -3.95
N ARG A 741 18.85 -9.11 -2.68
CA ARG A 741 19.41 -7.90 -2.05
C ARG A 741 20.71 -8.22 -1.31
N VAL A 742 21.59 -7.23 -1.19
CA VAL A 742 22.87 -7.35 -0.46
C VAL A 742 22.64 -7.44 1.06
N LEU A 743 23.49 -8.23 1.75
CA LEU A 743 23.46 -8.55 3.18
C LEU A 743 24.85 -8.61 3.82
#